data_AF-A0A3M7DVT1-F1
#
_entry.id   AF-A0A3M7DVT1-F1
#
_cell.length_a   1.000
_cell.length_b   1.000
_cell.length_c   1.000
_cell.angle_alpha   90.00
_cell.angle_beta   90.00
_cell.angle_gamma   90.00
#
_symmetry.space_group_name_H-M   'P 1'
#
loop_
_entity.id
_entity.type
_entity.pdbx_description
1 polymer ?
#
loop_
_entity_poly.entity_id
_entity_poly.type
_entity_poly.pdbx_seq_one_letter_code
_entity_poly.pdbx_strand_id
1 'polypeptide(L)'
;MMAMKSFILAVVAYCSKALGELMGVPTVPFTTSGSGAYDISRTETIIVDNRFANATDTQGWTLIPPTLNDFASTFAQDLNSIAHQAIPIQSGDNAHNCSIFLTIDNSTDYIDAAGRWTSEAYTLDVQADRVIISGASPLGVWWGTRSLLQQVVLSNGSIPIGSGIDSPGWNTRGIFLDAGRHFYPKDFIVEMCNWISFWKQNTFHLHLSDNLYNNVDIYSRERQLDLYARFRLLSNDSAVEGLNNHANESYTREDFDEIQHSCAARGVTIIPEIEAPGHALVISQWKPELGLDGQLDLLNISSPDTIPTMKTIWRKFMPWFHSKVVHIGADEYVNDDLTTYELATLYNRFVNAMNGFISGFGKSIRIWGTYPPHGNYTNNINTNVTIQHWEFFEDNPKFDYISNGYNVINSDDAFYIVQKYSGSYPQRLNKTRIFHGNPAGGAYAPNIYDTNNATNNVPSDSPYVPGHIAAQWNDYGPNTSTYLEAYYSWRDNLAALADKQWGGNLTEQQYDDVFERLQAAAPAQNLDRNVKSKTDTILRYDLSSAENGIVRDKSSNEYDGHTDCATSNGRLIFDGTCSLTTPLSSKGQDYTLSFSALQYKDSPTGPLFTGPDSELRSGNGTSSQLMLVSAGNAFALNYSLPTDVWVDAALIGRGNRTFFVVDGDEDMEFTTTIGINGDSFVWAPMQIVAPLGEIGGRGWRGEMGEVELVGHA
;
A
#
# COMPACT_ATOMS: atom_id res chain seq x y z
N MET A 1 84.83 12.49 -4.98
CA MET A 1 83.95 12.00 -6.06
C MET A 1 82.94 11.04 -5.46
N MET A 2 81.73 11.52 -5.16
CA MET A 2 80.61 10.65 -4.77
C MET A 2 79.34 11.30 -5.29
N ALA A 3 78.60 10.53 -6.09
CA ALA A 3 77.52 10.98 -6.95
C ALA A 3 76.25 11.31 -6.16
N MET A 4 75.65 12.45 -6.51
CA MET A 4 74.34 12.90 -6.07
C MET A 4 73.28 12.13 -6.88
N LYS A 5 72.49 11.27 -6.22
CA LYS A 5 71.31 10.62 -6.84
C LYS A 5 70.06 11.40 -6.46
N SER A 6 69.46 12.06 -7.43
CA SER A 6 68.12 12.65 -7.33
C SER A 6 67.07 11.55 -7.24
N PHE A 7 66.29 11.53 -6.16
CA PHE A 7 65.05 10.75 -6.07
C PHE A 7 63.91 11.62 -6.61
N ILE A 8 63.30 11.18 -7.71
CA ILE A 8 62.03 11.72 -8.20
C ILE A 8 60.92 11.05 -7.38
N LEU A 9 60.23 11.85 -6.56
CA LEU A 9 59.03 11.42 -5.85
C LEU A 9 57.85 11.51 -6.84
N ALA A 10 57.37 10.36 -7.32
CA ALA A 10 56.12 10.30 -8.09
C ALA A 10 54.95 10.47 -7.11
N VAL A 11 54.33 11.64 -7.10
CA VAL A 11 53.06 11.87 -6.42
C VAL A 11 51.98 11.22 -7.26
N VAL A 12 51.52 10.03 -6.83
CA VAL A 12 50.29 9.43 -7.34
C VAL A 12 49.14 10.24 -6.74
N ALA A 13 48.59 11.17 -7.52
CA ALA A 13 47.35 11.83 -7.19
C ALA A 13 46.21 10.79 -7.31
N TYR A 14 45.77 10.25 -6.17
CA TYR A 14 44.45 9.63 -6.08
C TYR A 14 43.42 10.72 -6.34
N CYS A 15 42.96 10.82 -7.59
CA CYS A 15 41.77 11.60 -7.91
C CYS A 15 40.58 10.81 -7.35
N SER A 16 40.14 11.14 -6.13
CA SER A 16 38.83 10.73 -5.64
C SER A 16 37.80 11.26 -6.64
N LYS A 17 37.25 10.39 -7.50
CA LYS A 17 36.07 10.73 -8.28
C LYS A 17 34.98 11.06 -7.26
N ALA A 18 34.53 12.30 -7.21
CA ALA A 18 33.32 12.63 -6.46
C ALA A 18 32.20 11.80 -7.08
N LEU A 19 31.67 10.82 -6.35
CA LEU A 19 30.48 10.10 -6.76
C LEU A 19 29.34 11.14 -6.81
N GLY A 20 28.75 11.30 -7.99
CA GLY A 20 27.49 12.02 -8.13
C GLY A 20 26.31 11.10 -7.80
N GLU A 21 25.11 11.67 -7.83
CA GLU A 21 23.85 10.95 -7.67
C GLU A 21 22.90 11.38 -8.80
N LEU A 22 22.14 10.43 -9.36
CA LEU A 22 20.93 10.76 -10.12
C LEU A 22 19.80 11.00 -9.13
N MET A 23 19.16 12.17 -9.27
CA MET A 23 18.07 12.58 -8.40
C MET A 23 16.85 11.70 -8.66
N GLY A 24 16.26 11.14 -7.60
CA GLY A 24 15.13 10.22 -7.66
C GLY A 24 14.76 9.74 -6.26
N VAL A 25 13.77 8.86 -6.18
CA VAL A 25 13.29 8.24 -4.95
C VAL A 25 13.25 6.72 -5.13
N PRO A 26 14.24 5.96 -4.65
CA PRO A 26 15.47 6.42 -4.00
C PRO A 26 16.46 7.12 -4.95
N THR A 27 17.39 7.88 -4.39
CA THR A 27 18.59 8.39 -5.11
C THR A 27 19.44 7.24 -5.64
N VAL A 28 20.09 7.44 -6.79
CA VAL A 28 20.93 6.42 -7.46
C VAL A 28 22.38 6.89 -7.54
N PRO A 29 23.37 6.17 -6.98
CA PRO A 29 24.78 6.51 -7.16
C PRO A 29 25.16 6.51 -8.65
N PHE A 30 25.68 7.63 -9.17
CA PHE A 30 25.89 7.77 -10.62
C PHE A 30 26.99 8.76 -10.97
N THR A 31 27.87 8.38 -11.90
CA THR A 31 28.95 9.26 -12.38
C THR A 31 28.65 9.72 -13.79
N THR A 32 28.45 11.02 -13.98
CA THR A 32 28.28 11.60 -15.31
C THR A 32 29.61 11.64 -16.07
N SER A 33 29.59 11.31 -17.36
CA SER A 33 30.77 11.30 -18.24
C SER A 33 31.00 12.64 -18.97
N GLY A 34 30.15 13.64 -18.73
CA GLY A 34 30.19 14.96 -19.36
C GLY A 34 28.87 15.71 -19.23
N SER A 35 28.64 16.70 -20.09
CA SER A 35 27.40 17.51 -20.12
C SER A 35 26.34 16.98 -21.12
N GLY A 36 26.57 15.81 -21.72
CA GLY A 36 25.65 15.22 -22.69
C GLY A 36 24.53 14.41 -22.02
N ALA A 37 23.44 14.19 -22.75
CA ALA A 37 22.30 13.41 -22.31
C ALA A 37 21.76 12.52 -23.44
N TYR A 38 21.22 11.37 -23.08
CA TYR A 38 20.39 10.52 -23.94
C TYR A 38 18.94 11.03 -23.91
N ASP A 39 18.29 11.09 -25.06
CA ASP A 39 16.89 11.51 -25.18
C ASP A 39 16.03 10.27 -25.42
N ILE A 40 15.13 9.98 -24.48
CA ILE A 40 14.27 8.79 -24.50
C ILE A 40 13.45 8.70 -25.79
N SER A 41 13.09 9.84 -26.40
CA SER A 41 12.30 9.89 -27.64
C SER A 41 13.01 9.25 -28.84
N ARG A 42 14.34 9.13 -28.77
CA ARG A 42 15.17 8.46 -29.79
C ARG A 42 15.15 6.94 -29.67
N THR A 43 14.54 6.39 -28.62
CA THR A 43 14.51 4.95 -28.42
C THR A 43 13.56 4.29 -29.41
N GLU A 44 14.08 3.40 -30.24
CA GLU A 44 13.33 2.65 -31.26
C GLU A 44 12.94 1.26 -30.76
N THR A 45 13.68 0.68 -29.80
CA THR A 45 13.39 -0.67 -29.30
C THR A 45 13.88 -0.90 -27.87
N ILE A 46 13.16 -1.75 -27.13
CA ILE A 46 13.63 -2.38 -25.90
C ILE A 46 14.13 -3.78 -26.28
N ILE A 47 15.41 -4.05 -26.06
CA ILE A 47 16.02 -5.34 -26.36
C ILE A 47 16.15 -6.14 -25.07
N VAL A 48 15.55 -7.32 -25.03
CA VAL A 48 15.72 -8.31 -23.97
C VAL A 48 16.82 -9.28 -24.37
N ASP A 49 17.78 -9.48 -23.49
CA ASP A 49 18.87 -10.41 -23.70
C ASP A 49 18.36 -11.86 -23.85
N ASN A 50 18.59 -12.47 -25.02
CA ASN A 50 18.16 -13.85 -25.30
C ASN A 50 18.68 -14.87 -24.29
N ARG A 51 19.88 -14.63 -23.73
CA ARG A 51 20.51 -15.53 -22.76
C ARG A 51 19.71 -15.61 -21.46
N PHE A 52 18.99 -14.54 -21.14
CA PHE A 52 18.35 -14.33 -19.85
C PHE A 52 16.85 -14.05 -19.93
N ALA A 53 16.26 -14.05 -21.13
CA ALA A 53 14.84 -13.73 -21.33
C ALA A 53 13.90 -14.53 -20.41
N ASN A 54 14.20 -15.81 -20.17
CA ASN A 54 13.43 -16.71 -19.29
C ASN A 54 14.03 -16.87 -17.89
N ALA A 55 15.07 -16.11 -17.53
CA ALA A 55 15.64 -16.14 -16.18
C ALA A 55 14.65 -15.51 -15.19
N THR A 56 14.64 -15.99 -13.94
CA THR A 56 13.83 -15.48 -12.83
C THR A 56 14.72 -15.19 -11.62
N ASP A 57 14.27 -14.30 -10.71
CA ASP A 57 14.93 -14.13 -9.42
C ASP A 57 14.51 -15.23 -8.45
N THR A 58 15.46 -16.05 -8.02
CA THR A 58 15.23 -17.13 -7.05
C THR A 58 15.62 -16.77 -5.63
N GLN A 59 16.16 -15.57 -5.38
CA GLN A 59 16.60 -15.11 -4.06
C GLN A 59 15.55 -14.24 -3.35
N GLY A 60 14.70 -13.50 -4.07
CA GLY A 60 13.61 -12.70 -3.50
C GLY A 60 12.52 -13.51 -2.78
N TRP A 61 11.55 -12.82 -2.16
CA TRP A 61 10.55 -13.45 -1.29
C TRP A 61 9.42 -14.18 -2.02
N THR A 62 9.17 -13.89 -3.29
CA THR A 62 8.09 -14.50 -4.07
C THR A 62 8.43 -15.94 -4.52
N LEU A 63 7.40 -16.78 -4.61
CA LEU A 63 7.44 -18.11 -5.23
C LEU A 63 6.97 -18.09 -6.70
N ILE A 64 6.52 -16.94 -7.19
CA ILE A 64 6.07 -16.70 -8.56
C ILE A 64 6.89 -15.57 -9.21
N PRO A 65 8.24 -15.65 -9.21
CA PRO A 65 9.07 -14.58 -9.74
C PRO A 65 8.85 -14.39 -11.25
N PRO A 66 8.61 -13.16 -11.74
CA PRO A 66 8.54 -12.88 -13.16
C PRO A 66 9.87 -13.18 -13.86
N THR A 67 9.77 -13.50 -15.15
CA THR A 67 10.96 -13.59 -16.01
C THR A 67 11.49 -12.20 -16.38
N LEU A 68 12.72 -12.12 -16.90
CA LEU A 68 13.23 -10.88 -17.49
C LEU A 68 12.31 -10.36 -18.60
N ASN A 69 11.75 -11.26 -19.42
CA ASN A 69 10.82 -10.90 -20.49
C ASN A 69 9.48 -10.36 -19.96
N ASP A 70 8.98 -10.92 -18.86
CA ASP A 70 7.76 -10.41 -18.20
C ASP A 70 7.99 -8.99 -17.68
N PHE A 71 9.10 -8.76 -16.98
CA PHE A 71 9.46 -7.41 -16.51
C PHE A 71 9.68 -6.42 -17.67
N ALA A 72 10.29 -6.85 -18.77
CA ALA A 72 10.45 -6.02 -19.96
C ALA A 72 9.08 -5.62 -20.56
N SER A 73 8.14 -6.56 -20.57
CA SER A 73 6.75 -6.33 -21.03
C SER A 73 6.03 -5.31 -20.17
N THR A 74 6.10 -5.46 -18.85
CA THR A 74 5.54 -4.49 -17.89
C THR A 74 6.22 -3.13 -18.01
N PHE A 75 7.55 -3.10 -18.14
CA PHE A 75 8.31 -1.85 -18.30
C PHE A 75 7.94 -1.10 -19.58
N ALA A 76 7.75 -1.78 -20.71
CA ALA A 76 7.32 -1.12 -21.95
C ALA A 76 5.94 -0.45 -21.81
N GLN A 77 5.02 -1.07 -21.07
CA GLN A 77 3.70 -0.48 -20.77
C GLN A 77 3.84 0.77 -19.90
N ASP A 78 4.67 0.72 -18.86
CA ASP A 78 4.94 1.88 -17.99
C ASP A 78 5.62 3.02 -18.73
N LEU A 79 6.60 2.71 -19.56
CA LEU A 79 7.31 3.70 -20.36
C LEU A 79 6.34 4.36 -21.36
N ASN A 80 5.42 3.61 -21.95
CA ASN A 80 4.39 4.19 -22.80
C ASN A 80 3.42 5.09 -22.01
N SER A 81 3.06 4.74 -20.77
CA SER A 81 2.16 5.60 -19.96
C SER A 81 2.82 6.91 -19.54
N ILE A 82 4.15 6.92 -19.36
CA ILE A 82 4.94 8.09 -18.93
C ILE A 82 5.44 8.93 -20.12
N ALA A 83 6.06 8.29 -21.11
CA ALA A 83 6.70 8.97 -22.25
C ALA A 83 5.77 9.13 -23.46
N HIS A 84 4.56 8.55 -23.42
CA HIS A 84 3.59 8.53 -24.53
C HIS A 84 4.18 7.96 -25.83
N GLN A 85 5.07 6.98 -25.68
CA GLN A 85 5.76 6.33 -26.78
C GLN A 85 5.66 4.80 -26.65
N ALA A 86 5.01 4.18 -27.63
CA ALA A 86 4.95 2.73 -27.74
C ALA A 86 6.26 2.19 -28.34
N ILE A 87 7.16 1.72 -27.49
CA ILE A 87 8.46 1.17 -27.91
C ILE A 87 8.35 -0.36 -28.00
N PRO A 88 8.61 -0.97 -29.18
CA PRO A 88 8.51 -2.41 -29.36
C PRO A 88 9.63 -3.16 -28.61
N ILE A 89 9.25 -4.30 -28.04
CA ILE A 89 10.18 -5.24 -27.43
C ILE A 89 10.72 -6.20 -28.48
N GLN A 90 12.03 -6.42 -28.46
CA GLN A 90 12.73 -7.38 -29.29
C GLN A 90 13.68 -8.24 -28.47
N SER A 91 13.99 -9.40 -29.01
CA SER A 91 14.93 -10.36 -28.45
C SER A 91 16.28 -10.21 -29.17
N GLY A 92 17.38 -10.08 -28.43
CA GLY A 92 18.71 -9.86 -29.02
C GLY A 92 19.85 -10.17 -28.05
N ASP A 93 21.06 -10.31 -28.57
CA ASP A 93 22.23 -10.69 -27.76
C ASP A 93 23.07 -9.48 -27.30
N ASN A 94 22.83 -8.30 -27.90
CA ASN A 94 23.61 -7.09 -27.67
C ASN A 94 22.73 -5.84 -27.76
N ALA A 95 23.18 -4.76 -27.13
CA ALA A 95 22.62 -3.44 -27.35
C ALA A 95 22.93 -2.93 -28.77
N HIS A 96 22.03 -2.12 -29.31
CA HIS A 96 22.20 -1.40 -30.58
C HIS A 96 21.97 0.10 -30.39
N ASN A 97 22.24 0.88 -31.43
CA ASN A 97 21.89 2.30 -31.41
C ASN A 97 20.36 2.44 -31.26
N CYS A 98 19.94 3.51 -30.59
CA CYS A 98 18.54 3.82 -30.31
C CYS A 98 17.81 2.73 -29.51
N SER A 99 18.49 2.05 -28.57
CA SER A 99 17.87 0.96 -27.79
C SER A 99 18.04 1.10 -26.29
N ILE A 100 17.11 0.49 -25.56
CA ILE A 100 17.28 0.12 -24.14
C ILE A 100 17.56 -1.38 -24.10
N PHE A 101 18.72 -1.80 -23.59
CA PHE A 101 19.09 -3.21 -23.47
C PHE A 101 18.96 -3.69 -22.03
N LEU A 102 18.17 -4.74 -21.82
CA LEU A 102 17.90 -5.35 -20.53
C LEU A 102 18.64 -6.69 -20.45
N THR A 103 19.54 -6.83 -19.49
CA THR A 103 20.39 -8.03 -19.35
C THR A 103 20.70 -8.34 -17.88
N ILE A 104 21.35 -9.48 -17.64
CA ILE A 104 21.83 -9.91 -16.33
C ILE A 104 23.35 -10.04 -16.41
N ASP A 105 24.04 -9.57 -15.36
CA ASP A 105 25.46 -9.86 -15.16
C ASP A 105 25.72 -10.32 -13.72
N ASN A 106 26.98 -10.56 -13.39
CA ASN A 106 27.40 -11.09 -12.10
C ASN A 106 28.52 -10.23 -11.50
N SER A 107 28.26 -8.91 -11.39
CA SER A 107 29.20 -7.99 -10.74
C SER A 107 29.41 -8.36 -9.27
N THR A 108 30.65 -8.25 -8.80
CA THR A 108 30.99 -8.42 -7.37
C THR A 108 30.60 -7.21 -6.53
N ASP A 109 30.29 -6.09 -7.18
CA ASP A 109 29.94 -4.81 -6.52
C ASP A 109 28.44 -4.72 -6.17
N TYR A 110 27.67 -5.77 -6.47
CA TYR A 110 26.25 -5.90 -6.13
C TYR A 110 26.05 -6.31 -4.68
N ILE A 111 26.38 -5.39 -3.77
CA ILE A 111 26.41 -5.63 -2.33
C ILE A 111 25.38 -4.78 -1.56
N ASP A 112 24.78 -5.36 -0.54
CA ASP A 112 23.91 -4.68 0.42
C ASP A 112 24.71 -3.93 1.50
N ALA A 113 24.03 -3.31 2.46
CA ALA A 113 24.69 -2.54 3.53
C ALA A 113 25.58 -3.40 4.43
N ALA A 114 25.30 -4.71 4.54
CA ALA A 114 26.09 -5.69 5.29
C ALA A 114 27.22 -6.32 4.45
N GLY A 115 27.44 -5.86 3.22
CA GLY A 115 28.46 -6.37 2.31
C GLY A 115 28.14 -7.73 1.69
N ARG A 116 26.86 -8.17 1.71
CA ARG A 116 26.41 -9.42 1.11
C ARG A 116 25.96 -9.19 -0.31
N TRP A 117 26.17 -10.17 -1.19
CA TRP A 117 25.62 -10.11 -2.54
C TRP A 117 24.09 -10.05 -2.51
N THR A 118 23.49 -9.21 -3.35
CA THR A 118 22.02 -9.06 -3.48
C THR A 118 21.54 -9.22 -4.92
N SER A 119 20.42 -9.94 -5.10
CA SER A 119 19.78 -10.14 -6.42
C SER A 119 19.08 -8.90 -6.95
N GLU A 120 18.90 -7.89 -6.11
CA GLU A 120 18.16 -6.66 -6.41
C GLU A 120 19.05 -5.52 -6.95
N ALA A 121 20.37 -5.71 -6.95
CA ALA A 121 21.30 -4.72 -7.48
C ALA A 121 21.24 -4.62 -9.01
N TYR A 122 21.60 -3.45 -9.52
CA TYR A 122 21.74 -3.22 -10.95
C TYR A 122 22.79 -2.16 -11.29
N THR A 123 23.30 -2.26 -12.50
CA THR A 123 24.06 -1.22 -13.19
C THR A 123 23.15 -0.49 -14.18
N LEU A 124 23.16 0.83 -14.13
CA LEU A 124 22.56 1.70 -15.15
C LEU A 124 23.70 2.38 -15.93
N ASP A 125 23.84 2.04 -17.21
CA ASP A 125 24.82 2.64 -18.12
C ASP A 125 24.10 3.39 -19.25
N VAL A 126 24.24 4.71 -19.27
CA VAL A 126 23.60 5.61 -20.22
C VAL A 126 24.67 6.15 -21.16
N GLN A 127 24.54 5.81 -22.44
CA GLN A 127 25.43 6.24 -23.51
C GLN A 127 24.71 7.22 -24.44
N ALA A 128 25.46 7.83 -25.38
CA ALA A 128 24.89 8.85 -26.27
C ALA A 128 23.78 8.33 -27.20
N ASP A 129 23.78 7.03 -27.48
CA ASP A 129 22.91 6.37 -28.45
C ASP A 129 22.15 5.18 -27.87
N ARG A 130 22.30 4.83 -26.59
CA ARG A 130 21.62 3.67 -25.97
C ARG A 130 21.63 3.75 -24.44
N VAL A 131 20.76 2.97 -23.82
CA VAL A 131 20.75 2.70 -22.38
C VAL A 131 20.93 1.19 -22.15
N ILE A 132 21.75 0.81 -21.19
CA ILE A 132 21.95 -0.57 -20.77
C ILE A 132 21.60 -0.68 -19.29
N ILE A 133 20.71 -1.62 -18.96
CA ILE A 133 20.35 -1.97 -17.58
C ILE A 133 20.75 -3.42 -17.37
N SER A 134 21.73 -3.62 -16.50
CA SER A 134 22.26 -4.94 -16.15
C SER A 134 21.93 -5.22 -14.69
N GLY A 135 21.10 -6.23 -14.41
CA GLY A 135 20.74 -6.61 -13.04
C GLY A 135 21.56 -7.79 -12.54
N ALA A 136 21.67 -7.93 -11.23
CA ALA A 136 22.11 -9.17 -10.57
C ALA A 136 21.13 -10.34 -10.82
N SER A 137 19.86 -9.98 -11.09
CA SER A 137 18.76 -10.86 -11.47
C SER A 137 17.72 -10.04 -12.28
N PRO A 138 16.65 -10.66 -12.79
CA PRO A 138 15.54 -9.90 -13.39
C PRO A 138 14.91 -8.86 -12.44
N LEU A 139 14.89 -9.12 -11.13
CA LEU A 139 14.37 -8.16 -10.14
C LEU A 139 15.29 -6.93 -10.01
N GLY A 140 16.61 -7.12 -10.10
CA GLY A 140 17.55 -6.00 -10.19
C GLY A 140 17.32 -5.15 -11.44
N VAL A 141 17.11 -5.80 -12.60
CA VAL A 141 16.75 -5.08 -13.85
C VAL A 141 15.47 -4.28 -13.64
N TRP A 142 14.44 -4.87 -13.03
CA TRP A 142 13.19 -4.18 -12.72
C TRP A 142 13.41 -2.88 -11.93
N TRP A 143 14.25 -2.90 -10.88
CA TRP A 143 14.60 -1.70 -10.12
C TRP A 143 15.37 -0.66 -10.94
N GLY A 144 16.26 -1.10 -11.84
CA GLY A 144 16.89 -0.21 -12.80
C GLY A 144 15.91 0.48 -13.73
N THR A 145 14.83 -0.21 -14.14
CA THR A 145 13.77 0.43 -14.94
C THR A 145 13.05 1.53 -14.17
N ARG A 146 12.85 1.38 -12.85
CA ARG A 146 12.21 2.43 -12.02
C ARG A 146 13.06 3.69 -12.02
N SER A 147 14.38 3.55 -11.85
CA SER A 147 15.32 4.67 -11.91
C SER A 147 15.30 5.38 -13.26
N LEU A 148 15.28 4.62 -14.36
CA LEU A 148 15.16 5.19 -15.70
C LEU A 148 13.86 5.97 -15.89
N LEU A 149 12.71 5.41 -15.47
CA LEU A 149 11.41 6.08 -15.57
C LEU A 149 11.39 7.39 -14.78
N GLN A 150 11.94 7.39 -13.56
CA GLN A 150 12.02 8.61 -12.76
C GLN A 150 12.88 9.68 -13.44
N GLN A 151 13.99 9.31 -14.11
CA GLN A 151 14.77 10.27 -14.90
C GLN A 151 13.98 10.84 -16.09
N VAL A 152 13.21 9.99 -16.77
CA VAL A 152 12.32 10.44 -17.86
C VAL A 152 11.32 11.49 -17.36
N VAL A 153 10.73 11.28 -16.17
CA VAL A 153 9.79 12.24 -15.57
C VAL A 153 10.48 13.54 -15.16
N LEU A 154 11.59 13.45 -14.41
CA LEU A 154 12.21 14.63 -13.81
C LEU A 154 12.92 15.55 -14.80
N SER A 155 13.40 14.98 -15.91
CA SER A 155 14.24 15.67 -16.89
C SER A 155 13.59 15.73 -18.28
N ASN A 156 12.25 15.62 -18.37
CA ASN A 156 11.48 15.66 -19.61
C ASN A 156 12.06 14.76 -20.72
N GLY A 157 12.38 13.51 -20.36
CA GLY A 157 12.93 12.51 -21.26
C GLY A 157 14.45 12.57 -21.48
N SER A 158 15.14 13.56 -20.92
CA SER A 158 16.60 13.69 -21.05
C SER A 158 17.34 13.03 -19.89
N ILE A 159 18.14 12.00 -20.15
CA ILE A 159 18.87 11.24 -19.13
C ILE A 159 20.38 11.53 -19.25
N PRO A 160 21.08 11.98 -18.20
CA PRO A 160 22.51 12.26 -18.27
C PRO A 160 23.35 11.05 -18.70
N ILE A 161 24.34 11.27 -19.57
CA ILE A 161 25.29 10.21 -20.00
C ILE A 161 26.25 9.91 -18.85
N GLY A 162 26.40 8.63 -18.51
CA GLY A 162 27.18 8.18 -17.36
C GLY A 162 26.85 6.76 -16.96
N SER A 163 27.42 6.31 -15.85
CA SER A 163 27.14 4.98 -15.31
C SER A 163 27.09 4.97 -13.79
N GLY A 164 26.29 4.07 -13.24
CA GLY A 164 26.14 3.88 -11.80
C GLY A 164 25.76 2.45 -11.43
N ILE A 165 26.19 2.01 -10.25
CA ILE A 165 25.73 0.77 -9.62
C ILE A 165 24.88 1.17 -8.42
N ASP A 166 23.69 0.60 -8.33
CA ASP A 166 22.77 0.83 -7.24
C ASP A 166 22.32 -0.51 -6.65
N SER A 167 22.14 -0.54 -5.34
CA SER A 167 21.86 -1.74 -4.57
C SER A 167 21.09 -1.36 -3.31
N PRO A 168 20.04 -2.10 -2.93
CA PRO A 168 19.36 -1.82 -1.67
C PRO A 168 20.26 -2.20 -0.49
N GLY A 169 20.27 -1.35 0.53
CA GLY A 169 20.95 -1.63 1.79
C GLY A 169 20.35 -2.80 2.56
N TRP A 170 19.04 -3.05 2.40
CA TRP A 170 18.28 -4.08 3.11
C TRP A 170 17.31 -4.82 2.19
N ASN A 171 17.03 -6.08 2.49
CA ASN A 171 16.23 -6.98 1.65
C ASN A 171 14.72 -6.74 1.80
N THR A 172 14.20 -6.48 3.00
CA THR A 172 12.76 -6.25 3.22
C THR A 172 12.47 -4.76 3.36
N ARG A 173 11.71 -4.21 2.41
CA ARG A 173 11.36 -2.78 2.37
C ARG A 173 9.90 -2.65 2.00
N GLY A 174 9.09 -2.07 2.87
CA GLY A 174 7.66 -2.06 2.59
C GLY A 174 6.77 -1.44 3.64
N ILE A 175 5.51 -1.81 3.52
CA ILE A 175 4.41 -1.41 4.37
C ILE A 175 3.63 -2.62 4.88
N PHE A 176 2.94 -2.41 5.99
CA PHE A 176 1.95 -3.28 6.57
C PHE A 176 0.59 -2.58 6.53
N LEU A 177 -0.46 -3.32 6.21
CA LEU A 177 -1.83 -2.83 6.21
C LEU A 177 -2.73 -3.78 6.99
N ASP A 178 -3.42 -3.22 8.00
CA ASP A 178 -4.47 -3.89 8.76
C ASP A 178 -5.72 -4.11 7.90
N ALA A 179 -5.74 -5.23 7.17
CA ALA A 179 -6.92 -5.69 6.48
C ALA A 179 -7.84 -6.51 7.42
N GLY A 180 -7.47 -6.77 8.67
CA GLY A 180 -8.28 -7.51 9.64
C GLY A 180 -9.46 -6.68 10.12
N ARG A 181 -9.19 -5.43 10.52
CA ARG A 181 -10.20 -4.50 11.06
C ARG A 181 -10.88 -3.64 9.99
N HIS A 182 -10.35 -3.59 8.76
CA HIS A 182 -10.98 -2.90 7.62
C HIS A 182 -10.82 -3.69 6.32
N PHE A 183 -11.88 -3.80 5.50
CA PHE A 183 -11.78 -4.48 4.20
C PHE A 183 -11.20 -3.57 3.11
N TYR A 184 -10.35 -4.13 2.25
CA TYR A 184 -9.78 -3.43 1.10
C TYR A 184 -10.10 -4.18 -0.20
N PRO A 185 -10.67 -3.53 -1.23
CA PRO A 185 -10.88 -4.17 -2.51
C PRO A 185 -9.57 -4.66 -3.14
N LYS A 186 -9.63 -5.77 -3.90
CA LYS A 186 -8.49 -6.32 -4.65
C LYS A 186 -7.75 -5.24 -5.43
N ASP A 187 -8.48 -4.44 -6.21
CA ASP A 187 -7.89 -3.42 -7.08
C ASP A 187 -7.11 -2.36 -6.28
N PHE A 188 -7.59 -1.98 -5.09
CA PHE A 188 -6.85 -1.08 -4.21
C PHE A 188 -5.52 -1.68 -3.76
N ILE A 189 -5.49 -2.96 -3.38
CA ILE A 189 -4.25 -3.64 -2.97
C ILE A 189 -3.26 -3.70 -4.15
N VAL A 190 -3.75 -3.99 -5.36
CA VAL A 190 -2.94 -4.01 -6.58
C VAL A 190 -2.40 -2.60 -6.90
N GLU A 191 -3.22 -1.57 -6.83
CA GLU A 191 -2.77 -0.18 -7.02
C GLU A 191 -1.70 0.22 -5.99
N MET A 192 -1.86 -0.17 -4.72
CA MET A 192 -0.85 0.03 -3.68
C MET A 192 0.46 -0.69 -4.00
N CYS A 193 0.41 -1.95 -4.47
CA CYS A 193 1.61 -2.67 -4.94
C CYS A 193 2.31 -1.92 -6.08
N ASN A 194 1.55 -1.44 -7.06
CA ASN A 194 2.10 -0.71 -8.21
C ASN A 194 2.77 0.59 -7.76
N TRP A 195 2.15 1.29 -6.81
CA TRP A 195 2.66 2.52 -6.23
C TRP A 195 3.95 2.30 -5.42
N ILE A 196 3.99 1.37 -4.46
CA ILE A 196 5.18 1.15 -3.63
C ILE A 196 6.36 0.58 -4.45
N SER A 197 6.08 -0.17 -5.52
CA SER A 197 7.08 -0.64 -6.49
C SER A 197 7.82 0.51 -7.19
N PHE A 198 7.11 1.60 -7.50
CA PHE A 198 7.74 2.76 -8.15
C PHE A 198 8.83 3.40 -7.27
N TRP A 199 8.68 3.27 -5.95
CA TRP A 199 9.65 3.71 -4.93
C TRP A 199 10.63 2.61 -4.50
N LYS A 200 10.66 1.48 -5.21
CA LYS A 200 11.52 0.31 -4.96
C LYS A 200 11.31 -0.40 -3.60
N GLN A 201 10.12 -0.24 -3.01
CA GLN A 201 9.66 -1.13 -1.95
C GLN A 201 9.19 -2.44 -2.57
N ASN A 202 9.49 -3.56 -1.91
CA ASN A 202 9.31 -4.91 -2.46
C ASN A 202 8.39 -5.81 -1.62
N THR A 203 7.89 -5.30 -0.49
CA THR A 203 7.11 -6.07 0.48
C THR A 203 5.82 -5.36 0.81
N PHE A 204 4.70 -6.08 0.72
CA PHE A 204 3.42 -5.63 1.25
C PHE A 204 2.89 -6.68 2.23
N HIS A 205 2.99 -6.37 3.52
CA HIS A 205 2.51 -7.23 4.60
C HIS A 205 1.00 -7.00 4.79
N LEU A 206 0.19 -8.04 4.57
CA LEU A 206 -1.27 -7.97 4.72
C LEU A 206 -1.71 -8.75 5.96
N HIS A 207 -2.30 -8.04 6.91
CA HIS A 207 -2.92 -8.59 8.10
C HIS A 207 -4.32 -9.10 7.80
N LEU A 208 -4.51 -10.41 7.67
CA LEU A 208 -5.74 -10.98 7.08
C LEU A 208 -6.77 -11.42 8.12
N SER A 209 -6.49 -11.30 9.41
CA SER A 209 -7.46 -11.68 10.45
C SER A 209 -7.23 -10.94 11.75
N ASP A 210 -8.28 -10.35 12.33
CA ASP A 210 -8.20 -9.62 13.59
C ASP A 210 -9.61 -9.39 14.19
N ASN A 211 -9.70 -8.68 15.31
CA ASN A 211 -10.89 -8.14 15.94
C ASN A 211 -10.72 -6.71 16.48
N LEU A 212 -11.84 -6.00 16.64
CA LEU A 212 -11.81 -4.74 17.39
C LEU A 212 -11.46 -4.99 18.86
N TYR A 213 -11.08 -3.92 19.55
CA TYR A 213 -10.77 -3.96 20.97
C TYR A 213 -11.88 -4.63 21.80
N ASN A 214 -11.53 -5.73 22.47
CA ASN A 214 -12.43 -6.50 23.31
C ASN A 214 -12.39 -6.00 24.76
N ASN A 215 -13.36 -5.17 25.16
CA ASN A 215 -13.43 -4.64 26.51
C ASN A 215 -13.97 -5.69 27.50
N VAL A 216 -13.09 -6.56 27.99
CA VAL A 216 -13.42 -7.70 28.86
C VAL A 216 -14.07 -7.31 30.19
N ASP A 217 -13.84 -6.08 30.67
CA ASP A 217 -14.39 -5.60 31.94
C ASP A 217 -15.91 -5.38 31.90
N ILE A 218 -16.47 -5.11 30.71
CA ILE A 218 -17.89 -4.76 30.54
C ILE A 218 -18.62 -5.64 29.54
N TYR A 219 -17.91 -6.29 28.61
CA TYR A 219 -18.52 -7.15 27.62
C TYR A 219 -18.84 -8.53 28.20
N SER A 220 -20.13 -8.87 28.20
CA SER A 220 -20.56 -10.25 28.42
C SER A 220 -19.96 -11.17 27.36
N ARG A 221 -19.84 -12.47 27.66
CA ARG A 221 -19.38 -13.47 26.69
C ARG A 221 -20.12 -13.39 25.35
N GLU A 222 -21.44 -13.20 25.37
CA GLU A 222 -22.25 -13.01 24.15
C GLU A 222 -21.85 -11.75 23.38
N ARG A 223 -21.61 -10.63 24.08
CA ARG A 223 -21.14 -9.40 23.44
C ARG A 223 -19.75 -9.53 22.84
N GLN A 224 -18.83 -10.23 23.51
CA GLN A 224 -17.51 -10.52 22.94
C GLN A 224 -17.66 -11.32 21.64
N LEU A 225 -18.49 -12.37 21.64
CA LEU A 225 -18.73 -13.19 20.43
C LEU A 225 -19.46 -12.46 19.30
N ASP A 226 -20.13 -11.34 19.58
CA ASP A 226 -20.80 -10.47 18.58
C ASP A 226 -19.91 -9.32 18.08
N LEU A 227 -18.74 -9.11 18.69
CA LEU A 227 -17.81 -8.04 18.30
C LEU A 227 -17.31 -8.26 16.87
N TYR A 228 -17.00 -7.16 16.17
CA TYR A 228 -16.43 -7.24 14.83
C TYR A 228 -15.08 -7.95 14.87
N ALA A 229 -15.03 -9.12 14.26
CA ALA A 229 -13.83 -9.89 13.98
C ALA A 229 -13.96 -10.46 12.57
N ARG A 230 -12.83 -10.54 11.85
CA ARG A 230 -12.84 -10.99 10.45
C ARG A 230 -11.66 -11.89 10.18
N PHE A 231 -11.89 -12.83 9.27
CA PHE A 231 -10.88 -13.66 8.65
C PHE A 231 -11.07 -13.48 7.15
N ARG A 232 -10.13 -12.83 6.46
CA ARG A 232 -10.36 -12.31 5.10
C ARG A 232 -10.33 -13.35 4.01
N LEU A 233 -9.83 -14.57 4.24
CA LEU A 233 -9.83 -15.60 3.20
C LEU A 233 -11.11 -16.42 3.27
N LEU A 234 -11.82 -16.55 2.14
CA LEU A 234 -13.08 -17.26 2.04
C LEU A 234 -12.88 -18.65 1.42
N SER A 235 -13.16 -19.71 2.18
CA SER A 235 -12.99 -21.09 1.74
C SER A 235 -14.23 -21.94 2.02
N ASN A 236 -14.69 -22.68 1.01
CA ASN A 236 -15.79 -23.65 1.12
C ASN A 236 -15.34 -25.05 1.60
N ASP A 237 -14.09 -25.18 2.04
CA ASP A 237 -13.54 -26.44 2.56
C ASP A 237 -14.12 -26.77 3.93
N SER A 238 -14.60 -28.01 4.09
CA SER A 238 -15.24 -28.46 5.33
C SER A 238 -14.31 -28.41 6.55
N ALA A 239 -12.99 -28.41 6.36
CA ALA A 239 -12.03 -28.29 7.45
C ALA A 239 -12.05 -26.91 8.15
N VAL A 240 -12.56 -25.87 7.48
CA VAL A 240 -12.66 -24.49 7.98
C VAL A 240 -14.07 -23.92 7.83
N GLU A 241 -15.09 -24.77 7.65
CA GLU A 241 -16.48 -24.34 7.54
C GLU A 241 -16.92 -23.59 8.80
N GLY A 242 -17.44 -22.38 8.62
CA GLY A 242 -17.86 -21.49 9.71
C GLY A 242 -16.78 -20.53 10.21
N LEU A 243 -15.51 -20.68 9.82
CA LEU A 243 -14.43 -19.75 10.20
C LEU A 243 -14.63 -18.35 9.60
N ASN A 244 -15.15 -18.28 8.37
CA ASN A 244 -15.47 -17.03 7.70
C ASN A 244 -16.87 -17.10 7.10
N ASN A 245 -17.78 -16.27 7.62
CA ASN A 245 -19.17 -16.16 7.17
C ASN A 245 -19.48 -14.83 6.47
N HIS A 246 -18.45 -14.04 6.11
CA HIS A 246 -18.57 -12.67 5.60
C HIS A 246 -18.05 -12.55 4.17
N ALA A 247 -18.75 -13.18 3.22
CA ALA A 247 -18.31 -13.26 1.82
C ALA A 247 -18.12 -11.90 1.12
N ASN A 248 -18.88 -10.87 1.52
CA ASN A 248 -18.80 -9.51 0.95
C ASN A 248 -17.60 -8.69 1.44
N GLU A 249 -16.85 -9.19 2.42
CA GLU A 249 -15.66 -8.54 2.98
C GLU A 249 -14.46 -9.50 3.02
N SER A 250 -14.37 -10.40 2.02
CA SER A 250 -13.38 -11.47 1.96
C SER A 250 -12.84 -11.68 0.55
N TYR A 251 -11.66 -12.29 0.45
CA TYR A 251 -11.00 -12.70 -0.77
C TYR A 251 -11.25 -14.19 -1.03
N THR A 252 -11.69 -14.51 -2.23
CA THR A 252 -11.66 -15.88 -2.74
C THR A 252 -10.22 -16.32 -3.04
N ARG A 253 -10.04 -17.60 -3.41
CA ARG A 253 -8.72 -18.09 -3.83
C ARG A 253 -8.24 -17.33 -5.05
N GLU A 254 -9.14 -17.14 -6.00
CA GLU A 254 -8.90 -16.48 -7.27
C GLU A 254 -8.54 -15.01 -7.05
N ASP A 255 -9.26 -14.31 -6.16
CA ASP A 255 -8.92 -12.93 -5.80
C ASP A 255 -7.52 -12.83 -5.21
N PHE A 256 -7.20 -13.70 -4.26
CA PHE A 256 -5.90 -13.63 -3.57
C PHE A 256 -4.73 -14.04 -4.46
N ASP A 257 -4.94 -14.99 -5.38
CA ASP A 257 -3.94 -15.32 -6.41
C ASP A 257 -3.72 -14.13 -7.36
N GLU A 258 -4.80 -13.48 -7.82
CA GLU A 258 -4.69 -12.33 -8.72
C GLU A 258 -3.98 -11.15 -8.07
N ILE A 259 -4.25 -10.86 -6.79
CA ILE A 259 -3.51 -9.87 -5.99
C ILE A 259 -2.02 -10.19 -6.03
N GLN A 260 -1.64 -11.41 -5.65
CA GLN A 260 -0.23 -11.80 -5.52
C GLN A 260 0.50 -11.79 -6.87
N HIS A 261 -0.12 -12.27 -7.95
CA HIS A 261 0.48 -12.23 -9.29
C HIS A 261 0.65 -10.80 -9.80
N SER A 262 -0.34 -9.94 -9.58
CA SER A 262 -0.28 -8.54 -10.00
C SER A 262 0.80 -7.76 -9.24
N CYS A 263 0.94 -7.99 -7.94
CA CYS A 263 2.03 -7.42 -7.14
C CYS A 263 3.41 -7.96 -7.59
N ALA A 264 3.52 -9.28 -7.80
CA ALA A 264 4.77 -9.91 -8.20
C ALA A 264 5.25 -9.44 -9.58
N ALA A 265 4.33 -9.16 -10.52
CA ALA A 265 4.63 -8.61 -11.84
C ALA A 265 5.37 -7.26 -11.81
N ARG A 266 5.38 -6.60 -10.64
CA ARG A 266 6.11 -5.35 -10.36
C ARG A 266 7.06 -5.49 -9.17
N GLY A 267 7.53 -6.69 -8.88
CA GLY A 267 8.58 -6.92 -7.87
C GLY A 267 8.12 -6.79 -6.41
N VAL A 268 6.81 -6.71 -6.15
CA VAL A 268 6.26 -6.65 -4.79
C VAL A 268 5.74 -8.03 -4.38
N THR A 269 6.17 -8.49 -3.21
CA THR A 269 5.69 -9.75 -2.61
C THR A 269 4.68 -9.45 -1.51
N ILE A 270 3.50 -10.08 -1.58
CA ILE A 270 2.57 -10.10 -0.45
C ILE A 270 3.10 -11.04 0.63
N ILE A 271 3.22 -10.55 1.86
CA ILE A 271 3.46 -11.39 3.04
C ILE A 271 2.13 -11.50 3.78
N PRO A 272 1.45 -12.66 3.71
CA PRO A 272 0.18 -12.84 4.39
C PRO A 272 0.41 -13.15 5.87
N GLU A 273 -0.45 -12.59 6.70
CA GLU A 273 -0.53 -12.86 8.12
C GLU A 273 -1.87 -13.47 8.49
N ILE A 274 -1.83 -14.55 9.28
CA ILE A 274 -2.98 -15.05 10.01
C ILE A 274 -2.62 -14.96 11.49
N GLU A 275 -3.28 -14.04 12.18
CA GLU A 275 -3.04 -13.66 13.56
C GLU A 275 -3.49 -14.76 14.54
N ALA A 276 -2.59 -15.12 15.46
CA ALA A 276 -2.81 -16.02 16.59
C ALA A 276 -1.52 -16.19 17.42
N PRO A 277 -1.59 -16.35 18.75
CA PRO A 277 -2.79 -16.65 19.52
C PRO A 277 -3.47 -15.43 20.16
N GLY A 278 -2.89 -14.24 20.03
CA GLY A 278 -3.57 -12.97 20.28
C GLY A 278 -4.53 -12.62 19.15
N HIS A 279 -5.37 -11.59 19.36
CA HIS A 279 -6.30 -11.01 18.36
C HIS A 279 -7.07 -12.05 17.52
N ALA A 280 -7.43 -13.16 18.15
CA ALA A 280 -7.91 -14.37 17.50
C ALA A 280 -9.42 -14.56 17.70
N LEU A 281 -10.17 -13.50 17.99
CA LEU A 281 -11.59 -13.61 18.30
C LEU A 281 -12.39 -14.28 17.18
N VAL A 282 -12.04 -14.08 15.91
CA VAL A 282 -12.72 -14.76 14.79
C VAL A 282 -12.59 -16.29 14.87
N ILE A 283 -11.48 -16.79 15.40
CA ILE A 283 -11.26 -18.22 15.65
C ILE A 283 -12.07 -18.68 16.86
N SER A 284 -12.17 -17.86 17.91
CA SER A 284 -13.05 -18.13 19.05
C SER A 284 -14.54 -18.02 18.71
N GLN A 285 -14.94 -17.18 17.75
CA GLN A 285 -16.31 -17.13 17.24
C GLN A 285 -16.67 -18.41 16.47
N TRP A 286 -15.70 -18.97 15.75
CA TRP A 286 -15.84 -20.26 15.07
C TRP A 286 -15.85 -21.44 16.06
N LYS A 287 -14.95 -21.42 17.05
CA LYS A 287 -14.77 -22.46 18.07
C LYS A 287 -14.63 -21.86 19.46
N PRO A 288 -15.76 -21.53 20.13
CA PRO A 288 -15.75 -20.85 21.43
C PRO A 288 -15.03 -21.58 22.56
N GLU A 289 -14.84 -22.90 22.42
CA GLU A 289 -14.08 -23.72 23.35
C GLU A 289 -12.56 -23.48 23.30
N LEU A 290 -12.05 -22.82 22.26
CA LEU A 290 -10.64 -22.49 22.12
C LEU A 290 -10.26 -21.13 22.71
N GLY A 291 -11.23 -20.27 23.01
CA GLY A 291 -10.98 -18.98 23.65
C GLY A 291 -10.51 -19.12 25.10
N LEU A 292 -9.65 -18.20 25.53
CA LEU A 292 -9.29 -18.06 26.93
C LEU A 292 -10.53 -17.61 27.73
N ASP A 293 -10.74 -18.18 28.91
CA ASP A 293 -11.92 -17.83 29.71
C ASP A 293 -11.84 -16.35 30.14
N GLY A 294 -12.96 -15.63 30.03
CA GLY A 294 -13.02 -14.19 30.28
C GLY A 294 -12.51 -13.28 29.14
N GLN A 295 -11.58 -13.74 28.30
CA GLN A 295 -10.94 -12.96 27.23
C GLN A 295 -10.89 -13.73 25.90
N LEU A 296 -12.01 -13.73 25.17
CA LEU A 296 -12.21 -14.63 24.02
C LEU A 296 -11.42 -14.25 22.76
N ASP A 297 -10.86 -13.05 22.70
CA ASP A 297 -9.91 -12.60 21.68
C ASP A 297 -8.52 -13.21 21.83
N LEU A 298 -8.25 -13.93 22.92
CA LEU A 298 -7.03 -14.74 23.09
C LEU A 298 -7.37 -16.24 22.99
N LEU A 299 -6.57 -17.01 22.25
CA LEU A 299 -6.71 -18.47 22.25
C LEU A 299 -6.10 -19.08 23.52
N ASN A 300 -6.73 -20.09 24.10
CA ASN A 300 -6.16 -20.88 25.18
C ASN A 300 -5.06 -21.81 24.63
N ILE A 301 -3.81 -21.36 24.61
CA ILE A 301 -2.67 -22.15 24.08
C ILE A 301 -2.21 -23.30 24.99
N SER A 302 -2.81 -23.44 26.18
CA SER A 302 -2.65 -24.62 27.04
C SER A 302 -3.53 -25.77 26.58
N SER A 303 -4.62 -25.49 25.86
CA SER A 303 -5.52 -26.52 25.33
C SER A 303 -4.80 -27.42 24.32
N PRO A 304 -5.01 -28.75 24.38
CA PRO A 304 -4.43 -29.68 23.40
C PRO A 304 -4.97 -29.47 21.98
N ASP A 305 -6.12 -28.81 21.82
CA ASP A 305 -6.80 -28.64 20.53
C ASP A 305 -6.43 -27.37 19.77
N THR A 306 -5.78 -26.40 20.44
CA THR A 306 -5.39 -25.11 19.85
C THR A 306 -4.38 -25.28 18.72
N ILE A 307 -3.24 -25.94 18.98
CA ILE A 307 -2.22 -26.18 17.95
C ILE A 307 -2.77 -27.02 16.78
N PRO A 308 -3.49 -28.15 16.99
CA PRO A 308 -4.13 -28.89 15.91
C PRO A 308 -5.09 -28.04 15.07
N THR A 309 -5.90 -27.17 15.69
CA THR A 309 -6.83 -26.29 14.97
C THR A 309 -6.08 -25.26 14.14
N MET A 310 -5.05 -24.60 14.69
CA MET A 310 -4.22 -23.67 13.93
C MET A 310 -3.51 -24.35 12.76
N LYS A 311 -3.00 -25.57 12.95
CA LYS A 311 -2.45 -26.37 11.84
C LYS A 311 -3.48 -26.70 10.77
N THR A 312 -4.75 -26.83 11.11
CA THR A 312 -5.84 -27.03 10.14
C THR A 312 -6.08 -25.77 9.31
N ILE A 313 -6.17 -24.60 9.95
CA ILE A 313 -6.27 -23.31 9.25
C ILE A 313 -5.07 -23.12 8.31
N TRP A 314 -3.86 -23.24 8.85
CA TRP A 314 -2.64 -23.08 8.04
C TRP A 314 -2.55 -24.10 6.93
N ARG A 315 -2.87 -25.38 7.14
CA ARG A 315 -2.89 -26.39 6.07
C ARG A 315 -3.82 -25.99 4.94
N LYS A 316 -4.97 -25.40 5.26
CA LYS A 316 -5.96 -25.00 4.25
C LYS A 316 -5.45 -23.87 3.37
N PHE A 317 -4.91 -22.83 3.98
CA PHE A 317 -4.53 -21.61 3.28
C PHE A 317 -3.08 -21.59 2.82
N MET A 318 -2.21 -22.47 3.31
CA MET A 318 -0.80 -22.50 2.90
C MET A 318 -0.60 -22.57 1.37
N PRO A 319 -1.37 -23.36 0.61
CA PRO A 319 -1.25 -23.37 -0.85
C PRO A 319 -1.61 -22.04 -1.51
N TRP A 320 -2.28 -21.11 -0.81
CA TRP A 320 -2.70 -19.79 -1.29
C TRP A 320 -1.57 -18.78 -1.26
N PHE A 321 -0.52 -19.05 -0.49
CA PHE A 321 0.53 -18.09 -0.25
C PHE A 321 1.68 -18.32 -1.21
N HIS A 322 1.88 -17.38 -2.12
CA HIS A 322 2.95 -17.37 -3.11
C HIS A 322 4.22 -16.65 -2.60
N SER A 323 4.45 -16.68 -1.29
CA SER A 323 5.62 -16.14 -0.61
C SER A 323 6.46 -17.24 0.06
N LYS A 324 7.77 -17.02 0.22
CA LYS A 324 8.67 -17.91 0.98
C LYS A 324 8.57 -17.72 2.50
N VAL A 325 7.87 -16.66 2.92
CA VAL A 325 7.65 -16.28 4.32
C VAL A 325 6.19 -15.91 4.53
N VAL A 326 5.67 -16.30 5.68
CA VAL A 326 4.33 -15.93 6.18
C VAL A 326 4.46 -15.38 7.58
N HIS A 327 3.55 -14.51 8.00
CA HIS A 327 3.52 -14.01 9.37
C HIS A 327 2.45 -14.80 10.15
N ILE A 328 2.75 -15.18 11.38
CA ILE A 328 1.76 -15.87 12.23
C ILE A 328 1.22 -14.97 13.34
N GLY A 329 1.60 -13.69 13.32
CA GLY A 329 1.21 -12.72 14.32
C GLY A 329 1.93 -12.93 15.63
N ALA A 330 1.15 -13.34 16.62
CA ALA A 330 1.53 -13.72 17.96
C ALA A 330 1.96 -12.52 18.84
N ASP A 331 1.39 -11.35 18.60
CA ASP A 331 1.51 -10.18 19.48
C ASP A 331 0.52 -10.22 20.67
N GLU A 332 0.76 -9.34 21.63
CA GLU A 332 -0.14 -8.96 22.73
C GLU A 332 -0.79 -10.13 23.51
N TYR A 333 -0.12 -11.29 23.55
CA TYR A 333 -0.67 -12.46 24.22
C TYR A 333 -0.38 -12.43 25.72
N VAL A 334 -1.41 -12.11 26.50
CA VAL A 334 -1.36 -12.04 27.97
C VAL A 334 -2.25 -13.10 28.63
N ASN A 335 -1.92 -13.48 29.87
CA ASN A 335 -2.76 -14.34 30.70
C ASN A 335 -2.40 -14.12 32.18
N ASP A 336 -3.28 -13.42 32.89
CA ASP A 336 -3.07 -13.02 34.29
C ASP A 336 -3.11 -14.20 35.29
N ASP A 337 -3.59 -15.37 34.86
CA ASP A 337 -3.60 -16.59 35.70
C ASP A 337 -2.24 -17.31 35.72
N LEU A 338 -1.28 -16.89 34.89
CA LEU A 338 0.03 -17.53 34.74
C LEU A 338 1.17 -16.60 35.13
N THR A 339 2.26 -17.17 35.66
CA THR A 339 3.49 -16.39 35.77
C THR A 339 4.08 -16.11 34.38
N THR A 340 4.83 -15.02 34.24
CA THR A 340 5.52 -14.68 32.99
C THR A 340 6.34 -15.84 32.41
N TYR A 341 6.98 -16.66 33.25
CA TYR A 341 7.79 -17.80 32.80
C TYR A 341 6.96 -18.99 32.30
N GLU A 342 5.82 -19.25 32.93
CA GLU A 342 4.88 -20.28 32.47
C GLU A 342 4.22 -19.86 31.15
N LEU A 343 3.79 -18.60 31.07
CA LEU A 343 3.20 -18.00 29.88
C LEU A 343 4.19 -18.01 28.70
N ALA A 344 5.41 -17.51 28.91
CA ALA A 344 6.47 -17.55 27.89
C ALA A 344 6.76 -18.99 27.43
N THR A 345 6.76 -19.97 28.34
CA THR A 345 6.99 -21.38 27.98
C THR A 345 5.90 -21.90 27.03
N LEU A 346 4.63 -21.60 27.32
CA LEU A 346 3.47 -22.00 26.52
C LEU A 346 3.45 -21.28 25.16
N TYR A 347 3.70 -19.98 25.16
CA TYR A 347 3.84 -19.15 23.97
C TYR A 347 4.95 -19.67 23.05
N ASN A 348 6.15 -19.88 23.59
CA ASN A 348 7.30 -20.40 22.84
C ASN A 348 7.01 -21.80 22.27
N ARG A 349 6.23 -22.64 22.99
CA ARG A 349 5.79 -23.94 22.48
C ARG A 349 4.85 -23.79 21.29
N PHE A 350 3.90 -22.86 21.35
CA PHE A 350 2.98 -22.57 20.25
C PHE A 350 3.74 -22.10 19.00
N VAL A 351 4.55 -21.04 19.13
CA VAL A 351 5.34 -20.47 18.04
C VAL A 351 6.26 -21.52 17.41
N ASN A 352 7.00 -22.28 18.22
CA ASN A 352 7.90 -23.32 17.70
C ASN A 352 7.15 -24.48 17.02
N ALA A 353 5.95 -24.82 17.49
CA ALA A 353 5.12 -25.84 16.85
C ALA A 353 4.59 -25.38 15.49
N MET A 354 4.25 -24.09 15.36
CA MET A 354 3.84 -23.48 14.09
C MET A 354 5.02 -23.31 13.13
N ASN A 355 6.16 -22.82 13.61
CA ASN A 355 7.42 -22.74 12.86
C ASN A 355 7.79 -24.11 12.25
N GLY A 356 7.81 -25.16 13.07
CA GLY A 356 8.14 -26.52 12.60
C GLY A 356 7.13 -27.07 11.58
N PHE A 357 5.84 -26.76 11.75
CA PHE A 357 4.80 -27.17 10.82
C PHE A 357 4.89 -26.45 9.47
N ILE A 358 5.04 -25.13 9.50
CA ILE A 358 5.12 -24.27 8.31
C ILE A 358 6.43 -24.52 7.55
N SER A 359 7.53 -24.77 8.26
CA SER A 359 8.79 -25.22 7.66
C SER A 359 8.65 -26.51 6.84
N GLY A 360 7.70 -27.38 7.20
CA GLY A 360 7.36 -28.57 6.42
C GLY A 360 6.82 -28.29 5.01
N PHE A 361 6.35 -27.06 4.75
CA PHE A 361 5.95 -26.56 3.43
C PHE A 361 7.07 -25.79 2.71
N GLY A 362 8.29 -25.78 3.26
CA GLY A 362 9.44 -25.06 2.69
C GLY A 362 9.38 -23.55 2.87
N LYS A 363 8.62 -23.05 3.87
CA LYS A 363 8.48 -21.62 4.17
C LYS A 363 9.01 -21.30 5.56
N SER A 364 9.47 -20.07 5.73
CA SER A 364 9.84 -19.51 7.03
C SER A 364 8.68 -18.73 7.64
N ILE A 365 8.75 -18.42 8.94
CA ILE A 365 7.76 -17.59 9.62
C ILE A 365 8.37 -16.30 10.17
N ARG A 366 7.51 -15.29 10.28
CA ARG A 366 7.71 -14.09 11.10
C ARG A 366 6.70 -14.07 12.25
N ILE A 367 7.09 -13.42 13.34
CA ILE A 367 6.22 -13.07 14.47
C ILE A 367 6.48 -11.63 14.89
N TRP A 368 5.52 -11.01 15.55
CA TRP A 368 5.75 -9.80 16.33
C TRP A 368 6.63 -10.12 17.56
N GLY A 369 7.49 -9.18 17.96
CA GLY A 369 8.24 -9.27 19.21
C GLY A 369 7.28 -9.25 20.41
N THR A 370 7.43 -10.19 21.36
CA THR A 370 6.53 -10.31 22.52
C THR A 370 7.23 -10.94 23.72
N TYR A 371 7.79 -12.14 23.55
CA TYR A 371 8.54 -12.82 24.62
C TYR A 371 10.00 -13.02 24.23
N PRO A 372 10.90 -12.12 24.65
CA PRO A 372 12.31 -12.20 24.28
C PRO A 372 13.02 -13.39 24.94
N PRO A 373 14.08 -13.93 24.31
CA PRO A 373 14.74 -15.11 24.81
C PRO A 373 15.35 -14.87 26.19
N HIS A 374 15.14 -15.81 27.11
CA HIS A 374 15.62 -15.68 28.48
C HIS A 374 16.14 -17.02 29.03
N GLY A 375 17.20 -16.94 29.85
CA GLY A 375 17.87 -18.14 30.38
C GLY A 375 17.05 -18.93 31.40
N ASN A 376 16.06 -18.30 32.03
CA ASN A 376 15.14 -18.97 32.96
C ASN A 376 13.93 -19.64 32.26
N TYR A 377 13.73 -19.40 30.97
CA TYR A 377 12.66 -20.09 30.24
C TYR A 377 13.03 -21.55 30.02
N THR A 378 12.04 -22.43 30.03
CA THR A 378 12.27 -23.86 29.75
C THR A 378 12.55 -24.12 28.26
N ASN A 379 12.08 -23.21 27.39
CA ASN A 379 12.31 -23.16 25.96
C ASN A 379 12.32 -21.70 25.49
N ASN A 380 13.05 -21.44 24.41
CA ASN A 380 13.03 -20.17 23.69
C ASN A 380 12.51 -20.40 22.27
N ILE A 381 12.10 -19.33 21.59
CA ILE A 381 11.74 -19.36 20.17
C ILE A 381 12.97 -19.74 19.36
N ASN A 382 12.84 -20.57 18.32
CA ASN A 382 13.98 -20.92 17.47
C ASN A 382 14.52 -19.68 16.73
N THR A 383 15.86 -19.56 16.63
CA THR A 383 16.52 -18.42 15.98
C THR A 383 16.31 -18.32 14.46
N ASN A 384 15.73 -19.35 13.84
CA ASN A 384 15.31 -19.30 12.43
C ASN A 384 13.95 -18.60 12.23
N VAL A 385 13.24 -18.26 13.30
CA VAL A 385 12.08 -17.36 13.27
C VAL A 385 12.59 -15.92 13.18
N THR A 386 12.06 -15.16 12.22
CA THR A 386 12.36 -13.73 12.13
C THR A 386 11.42 -12.96 13.06
N ILE A 387 11.98 -12.09 13.89
CA ILE A 387 11.21 -11.23 14.79
C ILE A 387 10.91 -9.93 14.06
N GLN A 388 9.69 -9.41 14.21
CA GLN A 388 9.31 -8.09 13.76
C GLN A 388 9.10 -7.23 15.02
N HIS A 389 10.08 -6.39 15.31
CA HIS A 389 10.06 -5.52 16.49
C HIS A 389 9.09 -4.37 16.25
N TRP A 390 8.22 -4.09 17.22
CA TRP A 390 7.21 -3.04 17.11
C TRP A 390 7.20 -2.04 18.27
N GLU A 391 7.55 -2.47 19.49
CA GLU A 391 7.52 -1.59 20.66
C GLU A 391 8.59 -1.94 21.70
N PHE A 392 9.13 -0.91 22.34
CA PHE A 392 10.23 -1.05 23.31
C PHE A 392 9.79 -1.58 24.68
N PHE A 393 8.49 -1.57 24.98
CA PHE A 393 7.97 -2.19 26.19
C PHE A 393 7.85 -3.71 26.08
N GLU A 394 7.76 -4.25 24.85
CA GLU A 394 7.78 -5.69 24.59
C GLU A 394 9.22 -6.22 24.58
N ASP A 395 10.10 -5.55 23.84
CA ASP A 395 11.48 -6.01 23.66
C ASP A 395 12.46 -4.88 23.32
N ASN A 396 13.75 -5.12 23.58
CA ASN A 396 14.82 -4.36 22.98
C ASN A 396 15.46 -5.17 21.84
N PRO A 397 15.34 -4.72 20.57
CA PRO A 397 15.70 -5.54 19.42
C PRO A 397 17.20 -5.87 19.39
N LYS A 398 18.04 -4.93 19.85
CA LYS A 398 19.50 -5.11 19.91
C LYS A 398 19.91 -6.10 20.99
N PHE A 399 19.47 -5.86 22.23
CA PHE A 399 19.96 -6.61 23.39
C PHE A 399 19.28 -7.97 23.52
N ASP A 400 17.99 -8.03 23.24
CA ASP A 400 17.22 -9.24 23.52
C ASP A 400 17.21 -10.20 22.33
N TYR A 401 17.20 -9.70 21.10
CA TYR A 401 17.11 -10.56 19.90
C TYR A 401 18.40 -10.60 19.07
N ILE A 402 18.90 -9.49 18.54
CA ILE A 402 20.08 -9.48 17.64
C ILE A 402 21.31 -10.06 18.34
N SER A 403 21.56 -9.67 19.59
CA SER A 403 22.69 -10.20 20.38
C SER A 403 22.58 -11.70 20.69
N ASN A 404 21.37 -12.27 20.56
CA ASN A 404 21.09 -13.69 20.72
C ASN A 404 20.94 -14.44 19.38
N GLY A 405 21.29 -13.80 18.25
CA GLY A 405 21.38 -14.44 16.94
C GLY A 405 20.08 -14.51 16.15
N TYR A 406 19.08 -13.70 16.51
CA TYR A 406 17.83 -13.58 15.75
C TYR A 406 17.96 -12.52 14.66
N ASN A 407 17.25 -12.73 13.55
CA ASN A 407 16.99 -11.67 12.59
C ASN A 407 15.81 -10.83 13.07
N VAL A 408 15.94 -9.50 13.02
CA VAL A 408 14.90 -8.58 13.50
C VAL A 408 14.54 -7.59 12.41
N ILE A 409 13.31 -7.64 11.90
CA ILE A 409 12.74 -6.61 11.03
C ILE A 409 12.32 -5.44 11.91
N ASN A 410 12.64 -4.23 11.46
CA ASN A 410 12.22 -3.02 12.12
C ASN A 410 10.79 -2.65 11.69
N SER A 411 9.88 -2.61 12.65
CA SER A 411 8.54 -2.06 12.54
C SER A 411 8.22 -1.23 13.78
N ASP A 412 9.23 -0.56 14.34
CA ASP A 412 9.07 0.26 15.54
C ASP A 412 7.96 1.33 15.36
N ASP A 413 7.27 1.63 16.45
CA ASP A 413 6.14 2.57 16.51
C ASP A 413 6.50 3.99 16.05
N ALA A 414 7.80 4.31 15.93
CA ALA A 414 8.31 5.48 15.25
C ALA A 414 7.71 5.70 13.85
N PHE A 415 7.31 4.66 13.13
CA PHE A 415 6.62 4.79 11.84
C PHE A 415 5.25 4.12 11.81
N TYR A 416 4.64 3.91 12.98
CA TYR A 416 3.26 3.46 13.10
C TYR A 416 2.29 4.57 12.74
N ILE A 417 1.22 4.18 12.05
CA ILE A 417 0.06 5.01 11.82
C ILE A 417 -1.17 4.27 12.32
N VAL A 418 -2.04 4.97 13.04
CA VAL A 418 -3.41 4.50 13.25
C VAL A 418 -4.33 5.40 12.45
N GLN A 419 -5.10 4.77 11.56
CA GLN A 419 -5.97 5.46 10.64
C GLN A 419 -7.00 6.32 11.40
N LYS A 420 -7.17 7.57 10.94
CA LYS A 420 -8.16 8.60 11.39
C LYS A 420 -8.01 9.16 12.80
N TYR A 421 -7.80 8.32 13.80
CA TYR A 421 -7.68 8.78 15.18
C TYR A 421 -6.91 7.76 16.01
N SER A 422 -6.07 8.25 16.92
CA SER A 422 -5.52 7.50 18.03
C SER A 422 -5.09 8.49 19.11
N GLY A 423 -5.18 8.06 20.36
CA GLY A 423 -4.65 8.82 21.49
C GLY A 423 -3.12 8.82 21.58
N SER A 424 -2.47 7.84 20.93
CA SER A 424 -1.04 7.54 21.12
C SER A 424 -0.24 7.59 19.81
N TYR A 425 -0.86 7.25 18.68
CA TYR A 425 -0.17 7.12 17.39
C TYR A 425 -0.61 8.19 16.38
N PRO A 426 0.28 8.62 15.48
CA PRO A 426 -0.05 9.62 14.46
C PRO A 426 -0.95 9.02 13.35
N GLN A 427 -1.61 9.90 12.59
CA GLN A 427 -2.46 9.52 11.46
C GLN A 427 -1.73 9.60 10.11
N ARG A 428 -0.47 10.09 10.11
CA ARG A 428 0.38 10.26 8.92
C ARG A 428 1.84 10.08 9.31
N LEU A 429 2.68 9.69 8.35
CA LEU A 429 4.11 9.59 8.57
C LEU A 429 4.73 10.95 8.90
N ASN A 430 5.64 10.96 9.87
CA ASN A 430 6.36 12.15 10.28
C ASN A 430 7.59 12.38 9.39
N LYS A 431 7.50 13.38 8.51
CA LYS A 431 8.58 13.74 7.57
C LYS A 431 9.89 14.11 8.27
N THR A 432 9.83 14.87 9.37
CA THR A 432 11.02 15.23 10.15
C THR A 432 11.71 13.98 10.69
N ARG A 433 10.95 12.99 11.16
CA ARG A 433 11.49 11.71 11.63
C ARG A 433 12.15 10.92 10.51
N ILE A 434 11.64 10.96 9.27
CA ILE A 434 12.28 10.31 8.12
C ILE A 434 13.67 10.92 7.84
N PHE A 435 13.77 12.25 7.76
CA PHE A 435 15.01 12.92 7.35
C PHE A 435 15.99 13.22 8.50
N HIS A 436 15.53 13.18 9.75
CA HIS A 436 16.32 13.58 10.93
C HIS A 436 16.17 12.62 12.13
N GLY A 437 15.55 11.45 11.95
CA GLY A 437 15.21 10.52 13.04
C GLY A 437 16.35 9.62 13.52
N ASN A 438 17.58 9.78 13.04
CA ASN A 438 18.71 9.08 13.63
C ASN A 438 19.21 9.84 14.87
N PRO A 439 19.16 9.26 16.08
CA PRO A 439 19.62 9.91 17.30
C PRO A 439 21.13 10.17 17.31
N ALA A 440 21.91 9.50 16.45
CA ALA A 440 23.33 9.80 16.23
C ALA A 440 23.57 10.94 15.20
N GLY A 441 22.50 11.51 14.65
CA GLY A 441 22.50 12.55 13.62
C GLY A 441 22.22 12.00 12.22
N GLY A 442 21.41 12.75 11.45
CA GLY A 442 21.06 12.42 10.06
C GLY A 442 19.73 11.68 9.91
N ALA A 443 19.51 11.14 8.72
CA ALA A 443 18.26 10.49 8.36
C ALA A 443 18.08 9.13 9.01
N TYR A 444 16.81 8.74 9.14
CA TYR A 444 16.42 7.38 9.50
C TYR A 444 17.03 6.35 8.53
N ALA A 445 17.25 5.14 9.02
CA ALA A 445 17.56 3.96 8.24
C ALA A 445 17.04 2.70 8.96
N PRO A 446 16.78 1.58 8.27
CA PRO A 446 16.24 0.35 8.88
C PRO A 446 16.94 -0.17 10.14
N ASN A 447 18.25 0.09 10.32
CA ASN A 447 19.00 -0.30 11.53
C ASN A 447 18.76 0.59 12.76
N ILE A 448 18.01 1.69 12.60
CA ILE A 448 17.62 2.62 13.66
C ILE A 448 16.26 2.16 14.22
N TYR A 449 16.28 1.34 15.26
CA TYR A 449 15.06 0.91 15.96
C TYR A 449 14.56 1.99 16.91
N ASP A 450 15.47 2.64 17.66
CA ASP A 450 15.13 3.70 18.60
C ASP A 450 15.51 5.07 18.00
N THR A 451 14.53 5.94 17.79
CA THR A 451 14.76 7.30 17.27
C THR A 451 15.22 8.29 18.35
N ASN A 452 15.19 7.91 19.62
CA ASN A 452 15.54 8.73 20.78
C ASN A 452 16.86 8.34 21.43
N ASN A 453 17.28 7.06 21.33
CA ASN A 453 18.48 6.57 21.97
C ASN A 453 19.38 5.72 21.06
N ALA A 454 20.51 6.31 20.65
CA ALA A 454 21.49 5.65 19.79
C ALA A 454 22.08 4.34 20.37
N THR A 455 22.06 4.14 21.70
CA THR A 455 22.60 2.90 22.29
C THR A 455 21.78 1.66 21.98
N ASN A 456 20.50 1.85 21.65
CA ASN A 456 19.57 0.77 21.29
C ASN A 456 19.68 0.35 19.83
N ASN A 457 20.44 1.11 19.01
CA ASN A 457 20.60 0.83 17.58
C ASN A 457 21.85 0.00 17.30
N VAL A 458 21.82 -0.69 16.15
CA VAL A 458 22.95 -1.49 15.63
C VAL A 458 23.62 -0.78 14.45
N PRO A 459 24.89 -1.09 14.14
CA PRO A 459 25.53 -0.61 12.91
C PRO A 459 24.71 -0.95 11.66
N SER A 460 24.77 -0.09 10.64
CA SER A 460 24.04 -0.28 9.38
C SER A 460 24.44 -1.54 8.61
N ASP A 461 25.66 -2.03 8.84
CA ASP A 461 26.22 -3.24 8.24
C ASP A 461 25.91 -4.52 9.06
N SER A 462 25.03 -4.44 10.06
CA SER A 462 24.59 -5.61 10.83
C SER A 462 23.87 -6.62 9.91
N PRO A 463 24.32 -7.88 9.84
CA PRO A 463 23.69 -8.89 8.99
C PRO A 463 22.33 -9.37 9.50
N TYR A 464 21.99 -9.03 10.75
CA TYR A 464 20.78 -9.44 11.46
C TYR A 464 19.59 -8.49 11.28
N VAL A 465 19.76 -7.40 10.52
CA VAL A 465 18.69 -6.47 10.17
C VAL A 465 18.23 -6.80 8.74
N PRO A 466 17.08 -7.49 8.53
CA PRO A 466 16.62 -7.79 7.19
C PRO A 466 16.05 -6.56 6.47
N GLY A 467 15.59 -5.56 7.23
CA GLY A 467 15.07 -4.30 6.72
C GLY A 467 13.94 -3.73 7.58
N HIS A 468 13.00 -3.02 6.96
CA HIS A 468 11.94 -2.29 7.64
C HIS A 468 10.57 -2.40 6.97
N ILE A 469 9.51 -2.47 7.78
CA ILE A 469 8.11 -2.44 7.37
C ILE A 469 7.37 -1.39 8.21
N ALA A 470 6.84 -0.35 7.58
CA ALA A 470 6.01 0.65 8.27
C ALA A 470 4.58 0.12 8.45
N ALA A 471 4.01 0.16 9.65
CA ALA A 471 2.66 -0.35 9.89
C ALA A 471 1.58 0.74 9.88
N GLN A 472 0.47 0.44 9.24
CA GLN A 472 -0.78 1.16 9.42
C GLN A 472 -1.85 0.21 9.96
N TRP A 473 -2.44 0.62 11.08
CA TRP A 473 -3.51 -0.07 11.80
C TRP A 473 -4.86 0.63 11.67
N ASN A 474 -5.94 -0.14 11.87
CA ASN A 474 -7.34 0.29 11.81
C ASN A 474 -8.07 -0.01 13.13
N ASP A 475 -7.52 0.43 14.26
CA ASP A 475 -7.95 0.11 15.63
C ASP A 475 -9.46 0.27 15.91
N TYR A 476 -10.09 1.25 15.26
CA TYR A 476 -11.48 1.62 15.50
C TYR A 476 -12.48 1.04 14.49
N GLY A 477 -12.00 0.24 13.53
CA GLY A 477 -12.85 -0.57 12.66
C GLY A 477 -13.37 0.12 11.39
N PRO A 478 -14.19 -0.60 10.63
CA PRO A 478 -14.38 -0.34 9.21
C PRO A 478 -15.25 0.89 8.91
N ASN A 479 -16.11 1.31 9.84
CA ASN A 479 -17.01 2.46 9.64
C ASN A 479 -16.39 3.81 10.00
N THR A 480 -15.12 3.81 10.39
CA THR A 480 -14.39 5.02 10.77
C THR A 480 -13.70 5.68 9.59
N SER A 481 -13.55 4.98 8.47
CA SER A 481 -12.83 5.48 7.29
C SER A 481 -13.38 4.93 5.98
N THR A 482 -12.83 5.44 4.87
CA THR A 482 -12.88 4.75 3.57
C THR A 482 -11.58 3.99 3.34
N TYR A 483 -11.58 3.04 2.38
CA TYR A 483 -10.33 2.34 2.02
C TYR A 483 -9.27 3.29 1.41
N LEU A 484 -9.67 4.36 0.71
CA LEU A 484 -8.73 5.32 0.13
C LEU A 484 -8.03 6.18 1.20
N GLU A 485 -8.66 6.39 2.35
CA GLU A 485 -8.02 7.11 3.47
C GLU A 485 -6.79 6.37 4.03
N ALA A 486 -6.67 5.06 3.79
CA ALA A 486 -5.46 4.33 4.11
C ALA A 486 -4.30 4.82 3.24
N TYR A 487 -4.51 4.90 1.92
CA TYR A 487 -3.52 5.47 1.00
C TYR A 487 -3.19 6.93 1.35
N TYR A 488 -4.18 7.77 1.66
CA TYR A 488 -3.93 9.18 1.99
C TYR A 488 -3.07 9.37 3.23
N SER A 489 -3.06 8.40 4.15
CA SER A 489 -2.19 8.41 5.34
C SER A 489 -0.70 8.20 4.97
N TRP A 490 -0.46 7.51 3.85
CA TRP A 490 0.87 7.24 3.30
C TRP A 490 1.34 8.29 2.28
N ARG A 491 0.41 8.79 1.46
CA ARG A 491 0.65 9.54 0.21
C ARG A 491 1.90 10.42 0.27
N ASP A 492 1.89 11.41 1.15
CA ASP A 492 2.81 12.54 1.09
C ASP A 492 4.24 12.19 1.51
N ASN A 493 4.45 11.11 2.27
CA ASN A 493 5.73 10.84 2.94
C ASN A 493 6.24 9.39 2.80
N LEU A 494 5.44 8.45 2.28
CA LEU A 494 5.90 7.06 2.13
C LEU A 494 7.06 6.97 1.13
N ALA A 495 7.04 7.75 0.06
CA ALA A 495 8.14 7.79 -0.91
C ALA A 495 9.46 8.27 -0.26
N ALA A 496 9.41 9.27 0.61
CA ALA A 496 10.58 9.69 1.39
C ALA A 496 11.09 8.56 2.30
N LEU A 497 10.19 7.83 2.94
CA LEU A 497 10.57 6.68 3.76
C LEU A 497 11.14 5.54 2.89
N ALA A 498 10.62 5.31 1.70
CA ALA A 498 11.13 4.33 0.75
C ALA A 498 12.57 4.62 0.32
N ASP A 499 12.95 5.89 0.16
CA ASP A 499 14.35 6.29 -0.04
C ASP A 499 15.23 5.77 1.11
N LYS A 500 14.81 6.00 2.35
CA LYS A 500 15.56 5.54 3.54
C LYS A 500 15.54 4.03 3.73
N GLN A 501 14.44 3.36 3.39
CA GLN A 501 14.36 1.90 3.40
C GLN A 501 15.30 1.26 2.37
N TRP A 502 15.52 1.92 1.23
CA TRP A 502 16.52 1.50 0.25
C TRP A 502 17.96 1.77 0.70
N GLY A 503 18.18 2.80 1.52
CA GLY A 503 19.51 3.31 1.86
C GLY A 503 19.95 4.50 0.99
N GLY A 504 18.98 5.19 0.38
CA GLY A 504 19.19 6.40 -0.38
C GLY A 504 19.53 7.61 0.50
N ASN A 505 20.05 8.64 -0.14
CA ASN A 505 20.63 9.82 0.50
C ASN A 505 19.88 11.11 0.14
N LEU A 506 18.62 10.98 -0.31
CA LEU A 506 17.80 12.13 -0.68
C LEU A 506 17.65 13.09 0.51
N THR A 507 17.88 14.38 0.27
CA THR A 507 17.60 15.40 1.29
C THR A 507 16.13 15.77 1.31
N GLU A 508 15.68 16.35 2.43
CA GLU A 508 14.29 16.78 2.58
C GLU A 508 13.86 17.80 1.50
N GLN A 509 14.74 18.75 1.16
CA GLN A 509 14.47 19.73 0.11
C GLN A 509 14.38 19.07 -1.27
N GLN A 510 15.31 18.16 -1.59
CA GLN A 510 15.27 17.46 -2.88
C GLN A 510 14.01 16.61 -3.01
N TYR A 511 13.53 16.01 -1.92
CA TYR A 511 12.25 15.30 -1.92
C TYR A 511 11.08 16.23 -2.29
N ASP A 512 10.99 17.40 -1.67
CA ASP A 512 9.95 18.39 -1.96
C ASP A 512 10.00 18.86 -3.42
N ASP A 513 11.19 18.96 -4.00
CA ASP A 513 11.38 19.40 -5.39
C ASP A 513 10.92 18.36 -6.43
N VAL A 514 10.82 17.08 -6.06
CA VAL A 514 10.58 15.97 -7.00
C VAL A 514 9.30 15.19 -6.77
N PHE A 515 8.80 15.12 -5.53
CA PHE A 515 7.77 14.16 -5.12
C PHE A 515 6.50 14.27 -5.96
N GLU A 516 5.84 15.43 -6.02
CA GLU A 516 4.54 15.57 -6.71
C GLU A 516 4.64 15.24 -8.21
N ARG A 517 5.77 15.56 -8.86
CA ARG A 517 6.00 15.20 -10.27
C ARG A 517 6.13 13.69 -10.46
N LEU A 518 6.87 13.03 -9.57
CA LEU A 518 7.03 11.58 -9.60
C LEU A 518 5.74 10.85 -9.24
N GLN A 519 5.02 11.32 -8.21
CA GLN A 519 3.74 10.79 -7.75
C GLN A 519 2.70 10.80 -8.87
N ALA A 520 2.54 11.94 -9.55
CA ALA A 520 1.60 12.08 -10.66
C ALA A 520 1.92 11.18 -11.86
N ALA A 521 3.18 10.75 -12.00
CA ALA A 521 3.65 9.90 -13.09
C ALA A 521 3.76 8.41 -12.73
N ALA A 522 3.56 8.04 -11.46
CA ALA A 522 3.70 6.65 -11.01
C ALA A 522 2.72 5.74 -11.79
N PRO A 523 3.23 4.73 -12.52
CA PRO A 523 2.43 4.01 -13.52
C PRO A 523 1.49 2.97 -12.90
N ALA A 524 0.44 2.62 -13.66
CA ALA A 524 -0.52 1.54 -13.35
C ALA A 524 -1.27 1.68 -12.01
N GLN A 525 -1.45 2.90 -11.52
CA GLN A 525 -2.29 3.19 -10.36
C GLN A 525 -3.01 4.53 -10.56
N ASN A 526 -4.15 4.72 -9.91
CA ASN A 526 -4.80 6.02 -9.77
C ASN A 526 -5.34 6.22 -8.36
N LEU A 527 -4.51 6.00 -7.33
CA LEU A 527 -4.88 6.08 -5.91
C LEU A 527 -5.37 7.49 -5.51
N ASP A 528 -4.86 8.53 -6.17
CA ASP A 528 -5.35 9.91 -6.02
C ASP A 528 -6.72 10.14 -6.68
N ARG A 529 -7.23 9.18 -7.47
CA ARG A 529 -8.43 9.31 -8.32
C ARG A 529 -8.40 10.61 -9.13
N ASN A 530 -7.25 10.89 -9.72
CA ASN A 530 -7.05 12.04 -10.59
C ASN A 530 -7.82 11.84 -11.90
N VAL A 531 -8.48 12.91 -12.34
CA VAL A 531 -9.13 12.99 -13.65
C VAL A 531 -8.35 14.01 -14.47
N LYS A 532 -7.87 13.59 -15.63
CA LYS A 532 -7.14 14.50 -16.53
C LYS A 532 -8.06 15.62 -16.97
N SER A 533 -7.56 16.85 -17.00
CA SER A 533 -8.35 17.97 -17.48
C SER A 533 -7.47 19.05 -18.12
N LYS A 534 -8.03 19.75 -19.11
CA LYS A 534 -7.41 20.89 -19.79
C LYS A 534 -7.68 22.21 -19.05
N THR A 535 -8.68 22.24 -18.17
CA THR A 535 -9.14 23.43 -17.42
C THR A 535 -9.65 23.03 -16.04
N ASP A 536 -9.94 23.97 -15.14
CA ASP A 536 -10.53 23.67 -13.82
C ASP A 536 -11.91 23.00 -13.95
N THR A 537 -12.71 23.37 -14.95
CA THR A 537 -13.93 22.65 -15.30
C THR A 537 -13.58 21.31 -15.96
N ILE A 538 -13.78 20.22 -15.22
CA ILE A 538 -13.51 18.85 -15.66
C ILE A 538 -14.65 18.33 -16.54
N LEU A 539 -15.90 18.57 -16.12
CA LEU A 539 -17.10 18.07 -16.80
C LEU A 539 -18.19 19.12 -16.72
N ARG A 540 -18.95 19.32 -17.80
CA ARG A 540 -20.18 20.10 -17.76
C ARG A 540 -21.25 19.51 -18.67
N TYR A 541 -22.33 19.02 -18.08
CA TYR A 541 -23.52 18.58 -18.80
C TYR A 541 -24.68 19.55 -18.63
N ASP A 542 -25.38 19.77 -19.74
CA ASP A 542 -26.71 20.36 -19.76
C ASP A 542 -27.68 19.24 -20.14
N LEU A 543 -28.43 18.74 -19.17
CA LEU A 543 -29.31 17.59 -19.31
C LEU A 543 -30.66 17.96 -19.93
N SER A 544 -30.76 19.13 -20.59
CA SER A 544 -31.98 19.56 -21.25
C SER A 544 -32.29 18.82 -22.55
N SER A 545 -31.30 18.21 -23.17
CA SER A 545 -31.49 17.37 -24.36
C SER A 545 -30.39 16.34 -24.48
N ALA A 546 -30.76 15.10 -24.79
CA ALA A 546 -29.84 14.07 -25.26
C ALA A 546 -30.11 13.79 -26.74
N GLU A 547 -29.09 13.92 -27.59
CA GLU A 547 -29.20 13.61 -29.02
C GLU A 547 -28.77 12.16 -29.26
N ASN A 548 -29.70 11.32 -29.73
CA ASN A 548 -29.47 9.88 -29.95
C ASN A 548 -28.91 9.16 -28.70
N GLY A 549 -29.35 9.56 -27.50
CA GLY A 549 -28.88 8.98 -26.23
C GLY A 549 -27.51 9.48 -25.78
N ILE A 550 -26.96 10.52 -26.42
CA ILE A 550 -25.68 11.14 -26.04
C ILE A 550 -25.93 12.49 -25.37
N VAL A 551 -25.30 12.69 -24.22
CA VAL A 551 -25.19 13.97 -23.51
C VAL A 551 -23.79 14.51 -23.74
N ARG A 552 -23.67 15.63 -24.46
CA ARG A 552 -22.38 16.22 -24.79
C ARG A 552 -21.76 16.92 -23.59
N ASP A 553 -20.48 16.67 -23.36
CA ASP A 553 -19.67 17.45 -22.42
C ASP A 553 -19.40 18.84 -23.02
N LYS A 554 -19.89 19.87 -22.34
CA LYS A 554 -19.69 21.27 -22.70
C LYS A 554 -18.37 21.83 -22.15
N SER A 555 -17.60 21.04 -21.40
CA SER A 555 -16.21 21.36 -21.07
C SER A 555 -15.31 21.20 -22.30
N SER A 556 -14.01 21.45 -22.13
CA SER A 556 -13.02 21.21 -23.18
C SER A 556 -12.47 19.78 -23.21
N ASN A 557 -12.96 18.88 -22.35
CA ASN A 557 -12.36 17.55 -22.11
C ASN A 557 -13.01 16.40 -22.89
N GLU A 558 -14.17 16.63 -23.50
CA GLU A 558 -14.86 15.65 -24.38
C GLU A 558 -15.32 14.38 -23.63
N TYR A 559 -15.68 14.51 -22.36
CA TYR A 559 -16.22 13.41 -21.56
C TYR A 559 -17.72 13.18 -21.82
N ASP A 560 -18.09 12.89 -23.06
CA ASP A 560 -19.50 12.70 -23.45
C ASP A 560 -20.15 11.52 -22.71
N GLY A 561 -21.36 11.74 -22.18
CA GLY A 561 -22.15 10.74 -21.46
C GLY A 561 -23.17 10.03 -22.35
N HIS A 562 -23.60 8.84 -21.92
CA HIS A 562 -24.60 8.03 -22.62
C HIS A 562 -25.79 7.73 -21.71
N THR A 563 -27.00 7.96 -22.21
CA THR A 563 -28.23 7.78 -21.45
C THR A 563 -29.29 7.03 -22.25
N ASP A 564 -30.04 6.20 -21.53
CA ASP A 564 -31.25 5.54 -21.99
C ASP A 564 -32.53 6.20 -21.42
N CYS A 565 -32.38 7.30 -20.68
CA CYS A 565 -33.50 8.04 -20.11
C CYS A 565 -34.25 8.87 -21.15
N ALA A 566 -35.55 9.03 -20.93
CA ALA A 566 -36.39 9.88 -21.74
C ALA A 566 -36.11 11.36 -21.46
N THR A 567 -36.19 12.19 -22.49
CA THR A 567 -36.20 13.65 -22.34
C THR A 567 -37.63 14.17 -22.43
N SER A 568 -38.06 15.03 -21.49
CA SER A 568 -39.34 15.74 -21.55
C SER A 568 -39.18 17.16 -21.02
N ASN A 569 -39.90 18.12 -21.62
CA ASN A 569 -39.84 19.54 -21.25
C ASN A 569 -38.42 20.12 -21.15
N GLY A 570 -37.51 19.63 -21.99
CA GLY A 570 -36.12 20.07 -22.00
C GLY A 570 -35.36 19.61 -20.75
N ARG A 571 -35.56 18.36 -20.29
CA ARG A 571 -34.89 17.72 -19.15
C ARG A 571 -34.85 16.20 -19.30
N LEU A 572 -33.81 15.56 -18.76
CA LEU A 572 -33.74 14.11 -18.57
C LEU A 572 -34.60 13.68 -17.38
N ILE A 573 -35.49 12.71 -17.61
CA ILE A 573 -36.34 12.10 -16.59
C ILE A 573 -35.76 10.75 -16.20
N PHE A 574 -35.50 10.59 -14.91
CA PHE A 574 -35.10 9.34 -14.30
C PHE A 574 -36.32 8.64 -13.73
N ASP A 575 -36.65 7.44 -14.25
CA ASP A 575 -37.83 6.67 -13.84
C ASP A 575 -37.54 5.59 -12.79
N GLY A 576 -36.29 5.55 -12.31
CA GLY A 576 -35.76 4.55 -11.39
C GLY A 576 -35.09 3.36 -12.08
N THR A 577 -35.18 3.24 -13.40
CA THR A 577 -34.56 2.16 -14.17
C THR A 577 -33.52 2.64 -15.18
N CYS A 578 -33.76 3.80 -15.81
CA CYS A 578 -32.82 4.42 -16.73
C CYS A 578 -31.71 5.19 -15.96
N SER A 579 -30.60 5.48 -16.64
CA SER A 579 -29.46 6.21 -16.08
C SER A 579 -28.73 7.07 -17.13
N LEU A 580 -27.81 7.91 -16.67
CA LEU A 580 -26.78 8.54 -17.50
C LEU A 580 -25.41 8.03 -17.05
N THR A 581 -24.73 7.32 -17.93
CA THR A 581 -23.37 6.81 -17.72
C THR A 581 -22.34 7.79 -18.26
N THR A 582 -21.24 7.98 -17.55
CA THR A 582 -20.13 8.85 -17.98
C THR A 582 -18.87 8.02 -18.22
N PRO A 583 -17.88 8.52 -18.99
CA PRO A 583 -16.58 7.86 -19.14
C PRO A 583 -15.66 8.04 -17.92
N LEU A 584 -16.12 8.76 -16.89
CA LEU A 584 -15.39 8.97 -15.63
C LEU A 584 -15.76 7.90 -14.60
N SER A 585 -14.99 7.82 -13.52
CA SER A 585 -15.23 6.86 -12.44
C SER A 585 -15.44 7.59 -11.10
N SER A 586 -14.35 8.11 -10.56
CA SER A 586 -14.32 8.87 -9.32
C SER A 586 -13.34 10.04 -9.45
N LYS A 587 -13.58 11.12 -8.69
CA LYS A 587 -12.63 12.24 -8.56
C LYS A 587 -12.17 12.38 -7.12
N GLY A 588 -10.85 12.31 -6.91
CA GLY A 588 -10.21 12.54 -5.61
C GLY A 588 -10.27 14.00 -5.16
N GLN A 589 -9.51 14.32 -4.11
CA GLN A 589 -9.55 15.58 -3.36
C GLN A 589 -9.73 16.87 -4.17
N ASP A 590 -10.25 17.89 -3.51
CA ASP A 590 -10.36 19.25 -4.05
C ASP A 590 -11.22 19.29 -5.31
N TYR A 591 -12.51 19.07 -5.10
CA TYR A 591 -13.54 19.05 -6.14
C TYR A 591 -14.82 19.74 -5.71
N THR A 592 -15.59 20.20 -6.69
CA THR A 592 -16.97 20.63 -6.53
C THR A 592 -17.81 19.97 -7.63
N LEU A 593 -18.69 19.04 -7.23
CA LEU A 593 -19.69 18.43 -8.09
C LEU A 593 -21.02 19.11 -7.85
N SER A 594 -21.37 20.07 -8.70
CA SER A 594 -22.61 20.84 -8.65
C SER A 594 -23.67 20.22 -9.56
N PHE A 595 -24.92 20.24 -9.13
CA PHE A 595 -26.04 19.77 -9.94
C PHE A 595 -27.36 20.40 -9.53
N SER A 596 -28.30 20.49 -10.47
CA SER A 596 -29.70 20.82 -10.15
C SER A 596 -30.58 19.59 -10.26
N ALA A 597 -31.45 19.35 -9.27
CA ALA A 597 -32.30 18.18 -9.22
C ALA A 597 -33.70 18.49 -8.68
N LEU A 598 -34.69 17.71 -9.14
CA LEU A 598 -36.01 17.61 -8.55
C LEU A 598 -36.31 16.14 -8.27
N GLN A 599 -36.51 15.80 -7.00
CA GLN A 599 -36.91 14.46 -6.59
C GLN A 599 -38.43 14.34 -6.53
N TYR A 600 -39.02 13.31 -7.12
CA TYR A 600 -40.46 13.09 -7.03
C TYR A 600 -40.90 12.64 -5.65
N LYS A 601 -42.10 13.02 -5.23
CA LYS A 601 -42.66 12.66 -3.92
C LYS A 601 -42.81 11.16 -3.66
N ASP A 602 -43.07 10.37 -4.71
CA ASP A 602 -43.14 8.91 -4.65
C ASP A 602 -41.83 8.23 -5.04
N SER A 603 -40.74 8.99 -5.23
CA SER A 603 -39.42 8.44 -5.51
C SER A 603 -38.97 7.56 -4.34
N PRO A 604 -38.61 6.30 -4.59
CA PRO A 604 -37.74 5.57 -3.68
C PRO A 604 -36.47 6.39 -3.44
N THR A 605 -35.99 6.40 -2.20
CA THR A 605 -34.67 6.94 -1.91
C THR A 605 -33.62 6.03 -2.53
N GLY A 606 -32.64 6.61 -3.22
CA GLY A 606 -31.63 5.86 -3.97
C GLY A 606 -30.45 6.75 -4.37
N PRO A 607 -29.51 6.22 -5.19
CA PRO A 607 -28.40 7.00 -5.71
C PRO A 607 -28.88 8.16 -6.58
N LEU A 608 -28.29 9.32 -6.32
CA LEU A 608 -28.21 10.42 -7.28
C LEU A 608 -27.00 10.24 -8.18
N PHE A 609 -25.87 9.83 -7.59
CA PHE A 609 -24.60 9.59 -8.27
C PHE A 609 -23.95 8.33 -7.72
N THR A 610 -23.45 7.48 -8.61
CA THR A 610 -22.72 6.26 -8.26
C THR A 610 -21.35 6.24 -8.94
N GLY A 611 -20.32 5.93 -8.17
CA GLY A 611 -18.99 5.60 -8.65
C GLY A 611 -18.55 4.26 -8.06
N PRO A 612 -17.36 3.74 -8.46
CA PRO A 612 -16.81 2.53 -7.87
C PRO A 612 -16.40 2.72 -6.40
N ASP A 613 -15.96 3.92 -6.00
CA ASP A 613 -15.44 4.18 -4.66
C ASP A 613 -16.48 4.78 -3.68
N SER A 614 -17.54 5.40 -4.21
CA SER A 614 -18.58 6.09 -3.42
C SER A 614 -19.92 6.19 -4.14
N GLU A 615 -20.96 6.55 -3.38
CA GLU A 615 -22.31 6.78 -3.90
C GLU A 615 -23.00 7.89 -3.10
N LEU A 616 -23.49 8.93 -3.77
CA LEU A 616 -24.30 9.98 -3.15
C LEU A 616 -25.77 9.59 -3.27
N ARG A 617 -26.44 9.39 -2.13
CA ARG A 617 -27.83 8.93 -2.06
C ARG A 617 -28.74 9.98 -1.45
N SER A 618 -29.97 10.07 -1.96
CA SER A 618 -31.06 10.81 -1.31
C SER A 618 -31.68 10.08 -0.11
N GLY A 619 -31.18 8.88 0.19
CA GLY A 619 -31.55 8.03 1.32
C GLY A 619 -31.29 6.55 1.01
N ASN A 620 -31.60 5.66 1.95
CA ASN A 620 -31.25 4.23 1.86
C ASN A 620 -32.46 3.26 1.88
N GLY A 621 -33.67 3.78 1.73
CA GLY A 621 -34.94 3.03 1.71
C GLY A 621 -35.65 3.02 3.06
N THR A 622 -34.91 3.10 4.17
CA THR A 622 -35.46 3.17 5.53
C THR A 622 -35.31 4.56 6.15
N SER A 623 -34.34 5.34 5.69
CA SER A 623 -34.14 6.75 6.02
C SER A 623 -34.15 7.60 4.76
N SER A 624 -34.79 8.77 4.84
CA SER A 624 -34.77 9.82 3.81
C SER A 624 -33.58 10.77 3.94
N GLN A 625 -32.73 10.58 4.95
CA GLN A 625 -31.56 11.43 5.12
C GLN A 625 -30.61 11.25 3.93
N LEU A 626 -30.05 12.35 3.44
CA LEU A 626 -29.00 12.34 2.43
C LEU A 626 -27.78 11.61 3.02
N MET A 627 -27.22 10.68 2.25
CA MET A 627 -26.07 9.90 2.69
C MET A 627 -25.02 9.85 1.60
N LEU A 628 -23.77 9.91 2.02
CA LEU A 628 -22.65 9.52 1.18
C LEU A 628 -22.20 8.14 1.62
N VAL A 629 -22.21 7.17 0.71
CA VAL A 629 -21.81 5.79 0.98
C VAL A 629 -20.41 5.57 0.41
N SER A 630 -19.49 5.02 1.19
CA SER A 630 -18.16 4.63 0.73
C SER A 630 -17.62 3.48 1.57
N ALA A 631 -16.87 2.57 0.95
CA ALA A 631 -16.38 1.33 1.58
C ALA A 631 -17.49 0.50 2.27
N GLY A 632 -18.73 0.56 1.77
CA GLY A 632 -19.88 -0.12 2.35
C GLY A 632 -20.51 0.59 3.56
N ASN A 633 -19.96 1.72 4.00
CA ASN A 633 -20.46 2.50 5.14
C ASN A 633 -21.23 3.73 4.66
N ALA A 634 -22.31 4.07 5.34
CA ALA A 634 -23.12 5.25 5.05
C ALA A 634 -22.87 6.36 6.06
N PHE A 635 -22.53 7.55 5.55
CA PHE A 635 -22.33 8.77 6.33
C PHE A 635 -23.51 9.70 6.05
N ALA A 636 -24.40 9.84 7.03
CA ALA A 636 -25.67 10.55 6.88
C ALA A 636 -25.57 12.01 7.33
N LEU A 637 -26.23 12.90 6.61
CA LEU A 637 -26.50 14.26 7.06
C LEU A 637 -27.87 14.33 7.72
N ASN A 638 -28.05 15.28 8.64
CA ASN A 638 -29.36 15.59 9.19
C ASN A 638 -30.19 16.45 8.21
N TYR A 639 -30.33 15.99 6.97
CA TYR A 639 -30.98 16.70 5.88
C TYR A 639 -31.63 15.70 4.91
N SER A 640 -32.78 16.06 4.37
CA SER A 640 -33.46 15.32 3.29
C SER A 640 -33.77 16.29 2.16
N LEU A 641 -33.53 15.85 0.92
CA LEU A 641 -33.90 16.65 -0.25
C LEU A 641 -35.43 16.86 -0.27
N PRO A 642 -35.90 18.09 -0.55
CA PRO A 642 -37.32 18.35 -0.71
C PRO A 642 -37.86 17.63 -1.95
N THR A 643 -39.10 17.16 -1.85
CA THR A 643 -39.78 16.49 -2.97
C THR A 643 -40.62 17.48 -3.77
N ASP A 644 -40.69 17.27 -5.08
CA ASP A 644 -41.43 18.09 -6.07
C ASP A 644 -40.98 19.57 -6.09
N VAL A 645 -39.76 19.85 -5.64
CA VAL A 645 -39.11 21.16 -5.65
C VAL A 645 -37.73 21.03 -6.28
N TRP A 646 -37.36 22.01 -7.12
CA TRP A 646 -36.02 22.11 -7.67
C TRP A 646 -35.06 22.64 -6.61
N VAL A 647 -33.90 22.01 -6.52
CA VAL A 647 -32.78 22.47 -5.71
C VAL A 647 -31.52 22.54 -6.54
N ASP A 648 -30.67 23.51 -6.23
CA ASP A 648 -29.29 23.56 -6.70
C ASP A 648 -28.39 23.04 -5.59
N ALA A 649 -27.65 21.98 -5.83
CA ALA A 649 -26.83 21.31 -4.82
C ALA A 649 -25.39 21.15 -5.26
N ALA A 650 -24.48 21.01 -4.29
CA ALA A 650 -23.08 20.70 -4.55
C ALA A 650 -22.51 19.72 -3.53
N LEU A 651 -21.80 18.71 -4.03
CA LEU A 651 -20.92 17.87 -3.22
C LEU A 651 -19.49 18.41 -3.35
N ILE A 652 -18.87 18.75 -2.21
CA ILE A 652 -17.59 19.47 -2.17
C ILE A 652 -16.56 18.66 -1.39
N GLY A 653 -15.47 18.29 -2.04
CA GLY A 653 -14.26 17.80 -1.36
C GLY A 653 -13.28 18.96 -1.15
N ARG A 654 -12.83 19.18 0.10
CA ARG A 654 -11.84 20.20 0.45
C ARG A 654 -10.81 19.61 1.40
N GLY A 655 -9.62 19.30 0.90
CA GLY A 655 -8.60 18.53 1.62
C GLY A 655 -9.17 17.21 2.16
N ASN A 656 -9.08 17.02 3.48
CA ASN A 656 -9.54 15.81 4.16
C ASN A 656 -11.03 15.84 4.60
N ARG A 657 -11.85 16.72 4.04
CA ARG A 657 -13.24 16.93 4.44
C ARG A 657 -14.17 16.91 3.22
N THR A 658 -15.38 16.41 3.41
CA THR A 658 -16.42 16.39 2.39
C THR A 658 -17.68 17.05 2.91
N PHE A 659 -18.28 17.91 2.09
CA PHE A 659 -19.46 18.70 2.42
C PHE A 659 -20.55 18.55 1.37
N PHE A 660 -21.79 18.83 1.78
CA PHE A 660 -22.93 19.00 0.89
C PHE A 660 -23.56 20.38 1.12
N VAL A 661 -23.92 21.05 0.03
CA VAL A 661 -24.54 22.39 0.03
C VAL A 661 -25.81 22.32 -0.80
N VAL A 662 -26.85 23.04 -0.37
CA VAL A 662 -28.10 23.19 -1.13
C VAL A 662 -28.49 24.68 -1.16
N ASP A 663 -28.91 25.17 -2.32
CA ASP A 663 -29.38 26.54 -2.58
C ASP A 663 -28.46 27.66 -2.07
N GLY A 664 -27.17 27.37 -1.90
CA GLY A 664 -26.16 28.29 -1.38
C GLY A 664 -26.19 28.50 0.15
N ASP A 665 -26.87 27.60 0.88
CA ASP A 665 -26.90 27.59 2.35
C ASP A 665 -25.57 27.12 2.97
N GLU A 666 -25.55 26.94 4.30
CA GLU A 666 -24.36 26.52 5.05
C GLU A 666 -23.87 25.11 4.66
N ASP A 667 -22.55 24.95 4.58
CA ASP A 667 -21.87 23.67 4.32
C ASP A 667 -22.26 22.62 5.37
N MET A 668 -22.91 21.53 4.95
CA MET A 668 -23.19 20.37 5.80
C MET A 668 -22.06 19.35 5.67
N GLU A 669 -21.35 19.07 6.75
CA GLU A 669 -20.19 18.17 6.72
C GLU A 669 -20.55 16.70 6.94
N PHE A 670 -19.99 15.82 6.10
CA PHE A 670 -20.01 14.38 6.35
C PHE A 670 -18.95 14.03 7.41
N THR A 671 -19.41 13.50 8.53
CA THR A 671 -18.55 13.08 9.65
C THR A 671 -18.85 11.65 10.07
N THR A 672 -17.93 11.06 10.82
CA THR A 672 -18.14 9.78 11.51
C THR A 672 -17.83 9.94 12.99
N THR A 673 -18.33 9.01 13.79
CA THR A 673 -18.01 8.91 15.22
C THR A 673 -17.06 7.75 15.43
N ILE A 674 -15.91 8.02 16.03
CA ILE A 674 -14.83 7.05 16.28
C ILE A 674 -14.74 6.83 17.79
N GLY A 675 -14.69 5.59 18.25
CA GLY A 675 -14.55 5.31 19.67
C GLY A 675 -14.80 3.86 20.06
N ILE A 676 -14.61 3.59 21.35
CA ILE A 676 -14.83 2.28 21.97
C ILE A 676 -16.04 2.40 22.89
N ASN A 677 -17.00 1.48 22.75
CA ASN A 677 -18.15 1.44 23.64
C ASN A 677 -17.69 1.29 25.10
N GLY A 678 -18.18 2.18 25.98
CA GLY A 678 -17.83 2.17 27.40
C GLY A 678 -16.57 2.97 27.76
N ASP A 679 -15.91 3.58 26.77
CA ASP A 679 -14.80 4.51 26.97
C ASP A 679 -15.16 5.92 26.44
N SER A 680 -14.72 6.26 25.23
CA SER A 680 -14.85 7.61 24.68
C SER A 680 -15.18 7.60 23.18
N PHE A 681 -15.80 8.70 22.71
CA PHE A 681 -16.12 8.93 21.29
C PHE A 681 -15.65 10.31 20.84
N VAL A 682 -15.14 10.38 19.62
CA VAL A 682 -14.73 11.62 18.94
C VAL A 682 -15.37 11.71 17.56
N TRP A 683 -15.61 12.93 17.10
CA TRP A 683 -16.07 13.18 15.74
C TRP A 683 -14.87 13.38 14.81
N ALA A 684 -14.92 12.76 13.63
CA ALA A 684 -13.88 12.91 12.61
C ALA A 684 -14.50 13.28 11.25
N PRO A 685 -13.86 14.18 10.48
CA PRO A 685 -14.31 14.51 9.13
C PRO A 685 -14.09 13.32 8.20
N MET A 686 -14.94 13.15 7.20
CA MET A 686 -14.75 12.11 6.17
C MET A 686 -14.18 12.69 4.88
N GLN A 687 -13.15 12.03 4.34
CA GLN A 687 -12.59 12.35 3.04
C GLN A 687 -13.09 11.35 1.99
N ILE A 688 -14.11 11.74 1.24
CA ILE A 688 -14.79 10.86 0.27
C ILE A 688 -14.70 11.46 -1.14
N VAL A 689 -14.33 10.61 -2.09
CA VAL A 689 -14.17 10.96 -3.51
C VAL A 689 -15.53 11.16 -4.17
N ALA A 690 -15.57 12.02 -5.20
CA ALA A 690 -16.80 12.30 -5.94
C ALA A 690 -17.20 11.07 -6.78
N PRO A 691 -18.45 10.59 -6.71
CA PRO A 691 -18.97 9.54 -7.58
C PRO A 691 -19.36 10.10 -8.95
N LEU A 692 -18.79 9.57 -10.04
CA LEU A 692 -18.97 10.12 -11.39
C LEU A 692 -19.41 9.11 -12.46
N GLY A 693 -19.42 7.81 -12.16
CA GLY A 693 -19.67 6.78 -13.17
C GLY A 693 -21.10 6.76 -13.72
N GLU A 694 -22.10 6.93 -12.86
CA GLU A 694 -23.51 6.84 -13.20
C GLU A 694 -24.30 7.93 -12.45
N ILE A 695 -25.20 8.61 -13.17
CA ILE A 695 -26.13 9.61 -12.65
C ILE A 695 -27.55 9.02 -12.73
N GLY A 696 -28.28 9.10 -11.62
CA GLY A 696 -29.57 8.43 -11.44
C GLY A 696 -29.46 6.90 -11.43
N GLY A 697 -30.49 6.22 -11.92
CA GLY A 697 -30.57 4.76 -11.89
C GLY A 697 -30.95 4.18 -10.53
N ARG A 698 -31.04 2.83 -10.49
CA ARG A 698 -31.16 2.01 -9.26
C ARG A 698 -32.25 2.46 -8.28
N GLY A 699 -33.39 2.89 -8.80
CA GLY A 699 -34.61 3.19 -8.06
C GLY A 699 -34.89 4.68 -7.85
N TRP A 700 -33.93 5.59 -8.01
CA TRP A 700 -34.20 7.02 -7.85
C TRP A 700 -35.06 7.58 -8.98
N ARG A 701 -36.08 8.38 -8.63
CA ARG A 701 -37.01 9.00 -9.57
C ARG A 701 -37.01 10.51 -9.45
N GLY A 702 -36.84 11.18 -10.58
CA GLY A 702 -36.79 12.63 -10.61
C GLY A 702 -36.28 13.18 -11.93
N GLU A 703 -35.87 14.43 -11.89
CA GLU A 703 -35.28 15.16 -13.01
C GLU A 703 -33.96 15.78 -12.56
N MET A 704 -32.98 15.87 -13.47
CA MET A 704 -31.77 16.67 -13.27
C MET A 704 -31.58 17.66 -14.42
N GLY A 705 -31.02 18.83 -14.11
CA GLY A 705 -30.83 19.94 -15.04
C GLY A 705 -29.39 20.10 -15.51
N GLU A 706 -28.59 20.88 -14.79
CA GLU A 706 -27.15 21.00 -15.07
C GLU A 706 -26.37 20.09 -14.13
N VAL A 707 -25.24 19.55 -14.59
CA VAL A 707 -24.25 18.86 -13.77
C VAL A 707 -22.87 19.40 -14.16
N GLU A 708 -22.11 19.87 -13.18
CA GLU A 708 -20.77 20.43 -13.40
C GLU A 708 -19.79 19.86 -12.37
N LEU A 709 -18.63 19.41 -12.84
CA LEU A 709 -17.51 19.03 -11.99
C LEU A 709 -16.37 20.01 -12.20
N VAL A 710 -15.95 20.66 -11.13
CA VAL A 710 -14.77 21.53 -11.10
C VAL A 710 -13.72 20.87 -10.20
N GLY A 711 -12.49 20.77 -10.69
CA GLY A 711 -11.32 20.44 -9.88
C GLY A 711 -10.63 21.71 -9.41
N HIS A 712 -10.12 21.70 -8.18
CA HIS A 712 -9.31 22.77 -7.63
C HIS A 712 -7.86 22.26 -7.52
N ALA A 713 -6.91 23.05 -7.99
CA ALA A 713 -5.48 22.73 -7.99
C ALA A 713 -4.77 23.26 -6.75
#